data_AF-A0A8H4Y9Y6-F1
#
_entry.id   AF-A0A8H4Y9Y6-F1
#
_cell.length_a   1.000
_cell.length_b   1.000
_cell.length_c   1.000
_cell.angle_alpha   90.00
_cell.angle_beta   90.00
_cell.angle_gamma   90.00
#
_symmetry.space_group_name_H-M   'P 1'
#
loop_
_entity.id
_entity.type
_entity.pdbx_description
1 polymer ?
#
loop_
_entity_poly.entity_id
_entity_poly.type
_entity_poly.pdbx_seq_one_letter_code
_entity_poly.pdbx_strand_id
1 'polypeptide(L)'
;MYPQHSGQGQHARLNGGGRGIPNLLYNYQHTQHQHPSQTQHHQGLQHDHGMPNANGLGHHSTFTPGVLSNSSPFNPNALQNGHSAGGRSQAPSNEMWQEQLRMHKEAERAHAAMTDQQQPHYYARLKASENRGIGGPPPATLRAQPDSENDGVDRRRPLAVEKEERRQDWHNMDMSGQGLRNLAPELFKYKFLNELYIASNKLTRLPNAIGELRQLRHLDASYNQIVEIPPEIGMCTYLKNLLLFSNNIQQLPFELGSLHLLEMLGIEGNPLEQDVKHEIMEKGTKSLINALKESAPIPLAPATRKPIVIQEDVSPNLERIKVFSWNILCDKYATPQTYGYTPTGALNWEYRKDCILEELRIRDADFLALQEVSTDAFKEDLSPDLAQMDYKGVHWPKSRAKTMSERDAQTVDGCAVFYKQSKFILLDKQLIEFATIAINRPDMKNQHDVFNRVMPKDNIAVICFFESRLTGARIILVNAHLTWDSALADVKVIQTGILMEHVTKLAEKYARWPAVKDKKMIVLPRGDDEEPIPQAEPGPSQEYRTNTEIPLLVCGDFNSTEDSSVYELMSMGRVPPDHLELSSFQYGSFTRDGIEHPFSLRDAYAHTKHTADEMPFTNYTPGFADVIDYIWYSTNTLEVVDLLGPPDPEYLKRVPAFPNWHFPADHIQIMSEFVIKGRKEKKHLPEREPDFGPGSRG
;
A
#
# COMPACT_ATOMS: atom_id res chain seq x y z
N MET A 1 71.25 66.08 0.39
CA MET A 1 70.85 67.46 0.79
C MET A 1 70.28 67.42 2.20
N TYR A 2 70.10 68.58 2.85
CA TYR A 2 69.74 68.69 4.28
C TYR A 2 68.23 68.44 4.57
N PRO A 3 67.81 68.20 5.85
CA PRO A 3 66.67 67.33 6.20
C PRO A 3 65.68 67.96 7.23
N GLN A 4 65.27 67.21 8.28
CA GLN A 4 64.57 67.63 9.54
C GLN A 4 63.03 67.80 9.46
N HIS A 5 62.18 67.67 10.52
CA HIS A 5 62.24 67.15 11.92
C HIS A 5 60.79 67.14 12.52
N SER A 6 60.42 66.59 13.70
CA SER A 6 60.94 65.52 14.60
C SER A 6 59.91 65.21 15.73
N GLY A 7 60.08 64.09 16.46
CA GLY A 7 59.43 63.78 17.76
C GLY A 7 58.08 63.03 17.65
N GLN A 8 57.80 61.90 18.32
CA GLN A 8 57.96 61.43 19.72
C GLN A 8 56.88 61.90 20.72
N GLY A 9 56.21 60.92 21.33
CA GLY A 9 55.35 61.01 22.53
C GLY A 9 55.14 59.58 23.07
N GLN A 10 55.19 59.38 24.39
CA GLN A 10 55.47 58.04 24.98
C GLN A 10 54.84 57.85 26.38
N HIS A 11 54.51 56.59 26.74
CA HIS A 11 53.97 56.13 28.05
C HIS A 11 52.54 56.64 28.39
N ALA A 12 51.74 56.07 29.30
CA ALA A 12 51.85 54.93 30.25
C ALA A 12 50.42 54.31 30.43
N ARG A 13 50.07 53.22 31.14
CA ARG A 13 50.65 51.93 31.60
C ARG A 13 49.78 51.48 32.82
N LEU A 14 49.17 50.28 32.80
CA LEU A 14 48.35 49.66 33.89
C LEU A 14 46.97 50.36 34.14
N ASN A 15 45.87 49.71 34.55
CA ASN A 15 45.49 48.30 34.83
C ASN A 15 43.93 48.16 34.69
N GLY A 16 43.25 47.00 34.62
CA GLY A 16 43.68 45.60 34.49
C GLY A 16 42.87 44.61 35.39
N GLY A 17 41.86 43.89 34.86
CA GLY A 17 41.11 42.86 35.62
C GLY A 17 39.95 42.13 34.89
N GLY A 18 39.83 40.81 35.12
CA GLY A 18 38.54 40.10 35.27
C GLY A 18 37.81 39.47 34.06
N ARG A 19 38.03 38.16 33.85
CA ARG A 19 37.10 37.07 33.41
C ARG A 19 35.79 37.41 32.64
N GLY A 20 35.53 36.72 31.52
CA GLY A 20 34.29 36.85 30.71
C GLY A 20 33.35 35.63 30.70
N ILE A 21 32.50 35.54 29.65
CA ILE A 21 31.45 34.52 29.35
C ILE A 21 30.17 34.64 30.22
N PRO A 22 28.91 34.44 29.74
CA PRO A 22 28.42 33.99 28.41
C PRO A 22 27.36 34.91 27.69
N ASN A 23 26.90 34.44 26.52
CA ASN A 23 25.57 34.56 25.85
C ASN A 23 24.59 35.73 26.13
N LEU A 24 23.90 36.19 25.08
CA LEU A 24 22.42 36.04 24.96
C LEU A 24 21.87 36.34 23.54
N LEU A 25 20.57 36.08 23.35
CA LEU A 25 19.82 36.18 22.08
C LEU A 25 19.66 37.65 21.60
N TYR A 26 19.44 37.81 20.28
CA TYR A 26 18.79 39.00 19.73
C TYR A 26 17.33 38.69 19.38
N ASN A 27 16.43 39.64 19.66
CA ASN A 27 15.02 39.60 19.28
C ASN A 27 14.68 40.85 18.44
N TYR A 28 13.67 40.75 17.58
CA TYR A 28 13.35 41.77 16.57
C TYR A 28 12.43 42.87 17.10
N GLN A 29 12.80 44.14 16.92
CA GLN A 29 11.82 45.22 16.76
C GLN A 29 12.41 46.42 16.00
N HIS A 30 11.61 47.00 15.10
CA HIS A 30 11.98 48.14 14.27
C HIS A 30 11.33 49.44 14.78
N THR A 31 12.04 50.57 14.64
CA THR A 31 11.47 51.93 14.71
C THR A 31 11.80 52.71 13.42
N GLN A 32 10.98 53.71 13.11
CA GLN A 32 11.05 54.51 11.87
C GLN A 32 11.73 55.87 12.09
N HIS A 33 12.20 56.48 10.99
CA HIS A 33 12.20 57.94 10.82
C HIS A 33 11.87 58.36 9.38
N GLN A 34 11.49 59.62 9.21
CA GLN A 34 10.86 60.26 8.03
C GLN A 34 11.44 61.70 7.91
N HIS A 35 11.23 62.54 6.88
CA HIS A 35 10.44 62.53 5.63
C HIS A 35 11.23 63.42 4.60
N PRO A 36 10.71 64.13 3.56
CA PRO A 36 9.37 64.23 2.93
C PRO A 36 9.16 63.11 1.86
N SER A 37 8.37 63.14 0.77
CA SER A 37 7.51 64.15 0.09
C SER A 37 6.45 63.42 -0.79
N GLN A 38 5.41 64.04 -1.38
CA GLN A 38 4.91 65.42 -1.27
C GLN A 38 3.36 65.50 -1.31
N THR A 39 2.73 65.74 -2.47
CA THR A 39 1.32 66.14 -2.66
C THR A 39 0.81 65.72 -4.07
N GLN A 40 -0.49 65.55 -4.38
CA GLN A 40 -1.71 66.15 -3.81
C GLN A 40 -2.90 65.17 -3.65
N HIS A 41 -3.65 65.33 -2.53
CA HIS A 41 -5.13 65.42 -2.34
C HIS A 41 -6.12 64.62 -3.23
N HIS A 42 -7.29 64.11 -2.78
CA HIS A 42 -8.02 63.97 -1.49
C HIS A 42 -9.33 63.16 -1.77
N GLN A 43 -10.25 62.74 -0.88
CA GLN A 43 -10.52 62.68 0.59
C GLN A 43 -11.51 61.49 0.81
N GLY A 44 -12.00 61.05 1.98
CA GLY A 44 -11.87 61.37 3.41
C GLY A 44 -12.36 60.13 4.22
N LEU A 45 -12.03 59.92 5.50
CA LEU A 45 -12.48 60.57 6.76
C LEU A 45 -13.93 60.21 7.18
N GLN A 46 -14.22 59.72 8.40
CA GLN A 46 -13.41 59.71 9.64
C GLN A 46 -13.72 58.55 10.63
N HIS A 47 -12.77 58.30 11.54
CA HIS A 47 -12.78 57.42 12.73
C HIS A 47 -13.51 58.12 13.93
N ASP A 48 -13.64 57.62 15.19
CA ASP A 48 -12.69 56.81 15.98
C ASP A 48 -13.21 56.12 17.28
N HIS A 49 -12.28 55.48 18.02
CA HIS A 49 -12.34 54.60 19.21
C HIS A 49 -13.15 55.01 20.47
N GLY A 50 -13.50 54.00 21.30
CA GLY A 50 -13.69 54.15 22.76
C GLY A 50 -14.38 52.96 23.48
N MET A 51 -13.75 52.39 24.52
CA MET A 51 -14.31 51.36 25.44
C MET A 51 -13.97 51.70 26.90
N PRO A 52 -14.91 51.51 27.85
CA PRO A 52 -14.61 50.65 29.01
C PRO A 52 -15.79 49.83 29.59
N ASN A 53 -15.47 48.86 30.44
CA ASN A 53 -16.34 47.92 31.17
C ASN A 53 -17.63 48.47 31.81
N ALA A 54 -18.73 47.70 31.73
CA ALA A 54 -19.57 47.31 32.88
C ALA A 54 -20.59 46.18 32.53
N ASN A 55 -21.10 45.48 33.55
CA ASN A 55 -22.12 44.41 33.44
C ASN A 55 -23.44 44.88 32.81
N GLY A 56 -24.08 44.02 31.99
CA GLY A 56 -25.45 44.23 31.50
C GLY A 56 -26.12 42.95 30.99
N LEU A 57 -27.32 42.66 31.48
CA LEU A 57 -28.21 41.59 30.99
C LEU A 57 -28.90 42.01 29.67
N GLY A 58 -29.29 41.04 28.84
CA GLY A 58 -30.45 41.22 27.95
C GLY A 58 -30.37 40.58 26.56
N HIS A 59 -31.34 39.71 26.26
CA HIS A 59 -31.82 39.56 24.88
C HIS A 59 -32.57 40.85 24.49
N HIS A 60 -32.41 41.36 23.26
CA HIS A 60 -33.44 41.13 22.23
C HIS A 60 -33.08 41.65 20.83
N SER A 61 -33.72 41.02 19.84
CA SER A 61 -33.84 41.46 18.46
C SER A 61 -34.73 42.69 18.29
N THR A 62 -34.29 43.68 17.49
CA THR A 62 -35.13 44.78 16.99
C THR A 62 -35.72 44.46 15.62
N PHE A 63 -37.03 44.20 15.56
CA PHE A 63 -37.83 44.27 14.32
C PHE A 63 -38.34 45.71 14.10
N THR A 64 -38.48 46.12 12.84
CA THR A 64 -39.12 47.39 12.45
C THR A 64 -40.66 47.29 12.46
N PRO A 65 -41.40 48.37 12.75
CA PRO A 65 -42.83 48.33 13.07
C PRO A 65 -43.76 48.57 11.86
N GLY A 66 -45.04 48.17 11.99
CA GLY A 66 -46.04 48.32 10.92
C GLY A 66 -47.53 48.32 11.36
N VAL A 67 -47.99 49.43 11.95
CA VAL A 67 -49.42 49.84 12.10
C VAL A 67 -50.25 49.04 13.14
N LEU A 68 -51.31 49.69 13.66
CA LEU A 68 -52.10 49.34 14.85
C LEU A 68 -53.60 49.25 14.54
N SER A 69 -54.37 48.46 15.30
CA SER A 69 -55.40 49.01 16.24
C SER A 69 -56.25 47.94 16.94
N ASN A 70 -56.43 48.10 18.26
CA ASN A 70 -57.57 47.75 19.15
C ASN A 70 -58.36 46.41 19.05
N SER A 71 -58.86 45.81 20.15
CA SER A 71 -58.55 45.93 21.59
C SER A 71 -59.37 44.93 22.44
N SER A 72 -58.71 44.02 23.17
CA SER A 72 -59.13 43.43 24.48
C SER A 72 -60.46 42.65 24.62
N PRO A 73 -60.65 41.82 25.66
CA PRO A 73 -59.70 40.89 26.31
C PRO A 73 -60.27 39.45 26.45
N PHE A 74 -59.53 38.56 27.15
CA PHE A 74 -59.89 37.17 27.44
C PHE A 74 -61.20 36.94 28.23
N ASN A 75 -61.81 35.76 28.03
CA ASN A 75 -62.50 35.04 29.11
C ASN A 75 -62.33 33.50 28.92
N PRO A 76 -61.87 32.72 29.93
CA PRO A 76 -61.60 31.29 29.77
C PRO A 76 -62.69 30.39 30.38
N ASN A 77 -63.39 29.61 29.56
CA ASN A 77 -63.82 28.22 29.85
C ASN A 77 -64.74 27.65 28.75
N ALA A 78 -64.28 26.60 28.07
CA ALA A 78 -65.10 25.67 27.30
C ALA A 78 -64.34 24.34 27.14
N LEU A 79 -64.43 23.47 28.14
CA LEU A 79 -63.90 22.10 28.04
C LEU A 79 -64.87 21.20 27.26
N GLN A 80 -64.29 20.14 26.69
CA GLN A 80 -64.96 18.88 26.36
C GLN A 80 -65.99 18.87 25.21
N ASN A 81 -65.48 18.61 24.00
CA ASN A 81 -65.53 17.21 23.54
C ASN A 81 -64.35 16.91 22.60
N GLY A 82 -63.88 15.67 22.60
CA GLY A 82 -62.65 15.28 21.89
C GLY A 82 -62.86 14.07 20.98
N HIS A 83 -62.09 14.02 19.90
CA HIS A 83 -61.80 12.79 19.18
C HIS A 83 -60.29 12.62 19.03
N SER A 84 -59.80 11.42 19.35
CA SER A 84 -58.39 11.09 19.40
C SER A 84 -57.86 10.67 18.04
N ALA A 85 -56.83 11.35 17.55
CA ALA A 85 -55.98 10.87 16.45
C ALA A 85 -54.52 10.99 16.90
N GLY A 86 -53.95 9.87 17.34
CA GLY A 86 -52.59 9.81 17.90
C GLY A 86 -51.51 9.91 16.83
N GLY A 87 -51.24 11.12 16.34
CA GLY A 87 -50.06 11.38 15.51
C GLY A 87 -48.79 11.17 16.33
N ARG A 88 -48.06 10.07 16.07
CA ARG A 88 -46.69 9.93 16.56
C ARG A 88 -45.84 11.01 15.88
N SER A 89 -45.32 11.96 16.67
CA SER A 89 -44.33 12.93 16.18
C SER A 89 -43.10 12.17 15.70
N GLN A 90 -42.90 12.10 14.38
CA GLN A 90 -41.65 11.58 13.82
C GLN A 90 -40.51 12.54 14.20
N ALA A 91 -39.36 11.96 14.56
CA ALA A 91 -38.11 12.70 14.67
C ALA A 91 -37.76 13.36 13.32
N PRO A 92 -37.00 14.46 13.28
CA PRO A 92 -36.61 15.11 12.03
C PRO A 92 -35.86 14.12 11.13
N SER A 93 -36.45 13.80 9.98
CA SER A 93 -35.87 12.91 8.97
C SER A 93 -34.49 13.37 8.56
N ASN A 94 -33.51 12.47 8.62
CA ASN A 94 -32.16 12.67 8.08
C ASN A 94 -32.23 13.24 6.65
N GLU A 95 -31.39 14.22 6.32
CA GLU A 95 -31.29 14.85 4.99
C GLU A 95 -31.10 13.78 3.90
N MET A 96 -30.31 12.75 4.21
CA MET A 96 -30.05 11.60 3.34
C MET A 96 -31.33 10.79 3.00
N TRP A 97 -32.28 10.69 3.93
CA TRP A 97 -33.56 10.04 3.67
C TRP A 97 -34.47 10.94 2.81
N GLN A 98 -34.39 12.26 2.97
CA GLN A 98 -35.10 13.22 2.12
C GLN A 98 -34.56 13.20 0.67
N GLU A 99 -33.24 13.10 0.48
CA GLU A 99 -32.59 12.82 -0.80
C GLU A 99 -33.08 11.49 -1.40
N GLN A 100 -33.11 10.41 -0.60
CA GLN A 100 -33.60 9.12 -1.07
C GLN A 100 -35.05 9.20 -1.58
N LEU A 101 -35.94 9.91 -0.86
CA LEU A 101 -37.32 10.16 -1.28
C LEU A 101 -37.43 11.09 -2.50
N ARG A 102 -36.47 11.98 -2.72
CA ARG A 102 -36.33 12.81 -3.93
C ARG A 102 -35.98 11.94 -5.13
N MET A 103 -34.96 11.09 -4.99
CA MET A 103 -34.48 10.17 -6.04
C MET A 103 -35.53 9.11 -6.40
N HIS A 104 -36.27 8.58 -5.42
CA HIS A 104 -37.37 7.64 -5.67
C HIS A 104 -38.47 8.24 -6.58
N LYS A 105 -38.85 9.51 -6.34
CA LYS A 105 -39.82 10.27 -7.18
C LYS A 105 -39.24 10.68 -8.54
N GLU A 106 -37.93 10.82 -8.64
CA GLU A 106 -37.25 11.05 -9.91
C GLU A 106 -37.25 9.77 -10.77
N ALA A 107 -36.96 8.62 -10.16
CA ALA A 107 -37.05 7.30 -10.76
C ALA A 107 -38.50 6.92 -11.15
N GLU A 108 -39.51 7.29 -10.35
CA GLU A 108 -40.94 7.14 -10.69
C GLU A 108 -41.31 7.85 -12.00
N ARG A 109 -40.85 9.10 -12.15
CA ARG A 109 -41.07 9.90 -13.38
C ARG A 109 -40.30 9.35 -14.57
N ALA A 110 -39.07 8.87 -14.34
CA ALA A 110 -38.26 8.22 -15.36
C ALA A 110 -38.92 6.91 -15.84
N HIS A 111 -39.48 6.12 -14.91
CA HIS A 111 -40.24 4.91 -15.21
C HIS A 111 -41.41 5.20 -16.14
N ALA A 112 -42.32 6.10 -15.73
CA ALA A 112 -43.48 6.47 -16.53
C ALA A 112 -43.12 7.04 -17.92
N ALA A 113 -42.02 7.80 -18.02
CA ALA A 113 -41.53 8.30 -19.31
C ALA A 113 -41.02 7.17 -20.23
N MET A 114 -40.38 6.14 -19.67
CA MET A 114 -39.93 4.97 -20.43
C MET A 114 -41.08 4.04 -20.82
N THR A 115 -42.01 3.74 -19.90
CA THR A 115 -43.13 2.81 -20.16
C THR A 115 -44.21 3.40 -21.04
N ASP A 116 -44.63 4.64 -20.76
CA ASP A 116 -45.87 5.19 -21.32
C ASP A 116 -45.60 6.06 -22.55
N GLN A 117 -44.43 6.69 -22.61
CA GLN A 117 -44.02 7.61 -23.69
C GLN A 117 -42.92 7.04 -24.60
N GLN A 118 -42.48 5.80 -24.34
CA GLN A 118 -41.38 5.11 -25.04
C GLN A 118 -40.09 5.96 -25.17
N GLN A 119 -39.85 6.87 -24.21
CA GLN A 119 -38.67 7.73 -24.24
C GLN A 119 -37.43 6.94 -23.81
N PRO A 120 -36.27 7.14 -24.47
CA PRO A 120 -35.01 6.64 -23.93
C PRO A 120 -34.71 7.29 -22.58
N HIS A 121 -34.07 6.51 -21.71
CA HIS A 121 -33.80 6.87 -20.32
C HIS A 121 -33.11 8.24 -20.16
N TYR A 122 -33.33 8.90 -19.02
CA TYR A 122 -32.77 10.23 -18.76
C TYR A 122 -31.24 10.22 -18.81
N TYR A 123 -30.59 9.22 -18.20
CA TYR A 123 -29.13 9.09 -18.20
C TYR A 123 -28.60 8.75 -19.60
N ALA A 124 -29.21 7.84 -20.35
CA ALA A 124 -28.91 7.64 -21.78
C ALA A 124 -28.96 8.95 -22.59
N ARG A 125 -29.98 9.81 -22.38
CA ARG A 125 -30.08 11.12 -23.06
C ARG A 125 -29.00 12.10 -22.62
N LEU A 126 -28.71 12.18 -21.32
CA LEU A 126 -27.69 13.06 -20.76
C LEU A 126 -26.28 12.65 -21.24
N LYS A 127 -25.90 11.38 -21.05
CA LYS A 127 -24.59 10.86 -21.48
C LYS A 127 -24.43 10.82 -23.00
N ALA A 128 -25.50 10.58 -23.77
CA ALA A 128 -25.44 10.75 -25.23
C ALA A 128 -25.26 12.22 -25.65
N SER A 129 -25.55 13.21 -24.79
CA SER A 129 -25.24 14.62 -25.06
C SER A 129 -23.81 15.01 -24.66
N GLU A 130 -23.30 14.49 -23.54
CA GLU A 130 -21.89 14.62 -23.15
C GLU A 130 -20.96 13.99 -24.21
N ASN A 131 -21.28 12.76 -24.64
CA ASN A 131 -20.53 12.03 -25.66
C ASN A 131 -20.65 12.62 -27.09
N ARG A 132 -21.49 13.65 -27.29
CA ARG A 132 -21.67 14.34 -28.59
C ARG A 132 -20.76 15.56 -28.78
N GLY A 133 -19.74 15.74 -27.94
CA GLY A 133 -18.75 16.83 -28.01
C GLY A 133 -17.80 16.84 -29.22
N ILE A 134 -18.22 16.35 -30.39
CA ILE A 134 -17.45 16.32 -31.65
C ILE A 134 -18.34 16.82 -32.80
N GLY A 135 -18.06 18.02 -33.31
CA GLY A 135 -18.70 18.51 -34.56
C GLY A 135 -19.11 19.99 -34.59
N GLY A 136 -18.16 20.92 -34.50
CA GLY A 136 -18.38 22.34 -34.79
C GLY A 136 -17.14 22.98 -35.41
N PRO A 137 -17.25 23.77 -36.51
CA PRO A 137 -16.10 24.45 -37.10
C PRO A 137 -15.62 25.60 -36.20
N PRO A 138 -14.31 25.94 -36.22
CA PRO A 138 -13.76 26.96 -35.36
C PRO A 138 -14.28 28.37 -35.71
N PRO A 139 -14.60 29.24 -34.74
CA PRO A 139 -14.90 30.65 -34.99
C PRO A 139 -13.70 31.36 -35.62
N ALA A 140 -13.93 32.08 -36.71
CA ALA A 140 -12.87 32.75 -37.45
C ALA A 140 -12.37 34.02 -36.75
N THR A 141 -11.15 33.94 -36.20
CA THR A 141 -10.16 35.03 -36.05
C THR A 141 -10.62 36.38 -35.46
N LEU A 142 -10.11 36.70 -34.27
CA LEU A 142 -9.64 38.07 -33.98
C LEU A 142 -8.17 38.04 -33.57
N ARG A 143 -7.40 38.98 -34.14
CA ARG A 143 -5.93 38.99 -34.25
C ARG A 143 -5.21 38.90 -32.90
N ALA A 144 -4.16 38.09 -32.84
CA ALA A 144 -3.01 38.37 -31.99
C ALA A 144 -2.04 39.33 -32.72
N GLN A 145 -1.41 40.23 -31.97
CA GLN A 145 -0.10 40.79 -32.31
C GLN A 145 0.92 40.17 -31.35
N PRO A 146 2.18 39.93 -31.77
CA PRO A 146 3.25 39.54 -30.87
C PRO A 146 3.75 40.75 -30.06
N ASP A 147 4.19 40.53 -28.82
CA ASP A 147 5.44 41.11 -28.28
C ASP A 147 5.77 40.61 -26.85
N SER A 148 7.03 40.85 -26.46
CA SER A 148 7.74 40.60 -25.19
C SER A 148 7.92 39.15 -24.71
N GLU A 149 9.19 38.78 -24.60
CA GLU A 149 9.72 37.55 -24.00
C GLU A 149 9.61 37.57 -22.47
N ASN A 150 9.29 36.43 -21.84
CA ASN A 150 9.65 36.17 -20.44
C ASN A 150 9.59 34.66 -20.12
N ASP A 151 10.69 33.94 -20.33
CA ASP A 151 10.78 32.48 -20.12
C ASP A 151 10.79 32.10 -18.62
N GLY A 152 9.59 32.01 -18.04
CA GLY A 152 9.33 31.46 -16.71
C GLY A 152 8.82 30.01 -16.78
N VAL A 153 9.60 29.07 -17.30
CA VAL A 153 9.17 27.66 -17.51
C VAL A 153 8.98 26.95 -16.17
N ASP A 154 7.74 26.91 -15.68
CA ASP A 154 7.34 26.22 -14.45
C ASP A 154 7.42 24.69 -14.62
N ARG A 155 8.47 24.08 -14.04
CA ARG A 155 8.78 22.64 -14.12
C ARG A 155 7.87 21.78 -13.23
N ARG A 156 6.56 22.03 -13.25
CA ARG A 156 5.55 21.38 -12.38
C ARG A 156 4.39 20.73 -13.11
N ARG A 157 4.52 20.52 -14.43
CA ARG A 157 3.64 19.62 -15.20
C ARG A 157 4.45 18.46 -15.79
N PRO A 158 4.15 17.21 -15.39
CA PRO A 158 4.59 16.04 -16.17
C PRO A 158 4.01 16.11 -17.58
N LEU A 159 4.78 15.66 -18.57
CA LEU A 159 4.25 15.32 -19.88
C LEU A 159 3.39 14.06 -19.72
N ALA A 160 2.07 14.22 -19.79
CA ALA A 160 1.19 13.09 -20.02
C ALA A 160 1.54 12.49 -21.38
N VAL A 161 1.87 11.20 -21.42
CA VAL A 161 2.00 10.47 -22.70
C VAL A 161 0.58 10.20 -23.20
N GLU A 162 -0.04 11.21 -23.79
CA GLU A 162 -1.25 11.06 -24.60
C GLU A 162 -0.90 10.27 -25.86
N LYS A 163 -0.85 8.96 -25.71
CA LYS A 163 -0.95 8.02 -26.82
C LYS A 163 -2.35 8.19 -27.40
N GLU A 164 -2.51 9.03 -28.44
CA GLU A 164 -3.79 9.32 -29.12
C GLU A 164 -4.40 8.12 -29.90
N GLU A 165 -4.29 6.90 -29.36
CA GLU A 165 -5.42 5.97 -29.40
C GLU A 165 -6.58 6.61 -28.63
N ARG A 166 -7.39 7.44 -29.30
CA ARG A 166 -8.70 7.87 -28.77
C ARG A 166 -9.66 6.69 -28.74
N ARG A 167 -9.43 5.77 -27.80
CA ARG A 167 -10.40 4.76 -27.42
C ARG A 167 -11.65 5.48 -26.93
N GLN A 168 -12.80 4.99 -27.36
CA GLN A 168 -14.08 5.45 -26.84
C GLN A 168 -14.32 4.69 -25.55
N ASP A 169 -13.75 5.19 -24.45
CA ASP A 169 -13.79 4.54 -23.14
C ASP A 169 -15.19 4.69 -22.52
N TRP A 170 -16.15 3.93 -23.06
CA TRP A 170 -17.54 3.84 -22.63
C TRP A 170 -17.64 3.05 -21.32
N HIS A 171 -17.23 3.68 -20.22
CA HIS A 171 -17.37 3.15 -18.87
C HIS A 171 -18.83 3.08 -18.37
N ASN A 172 -19.80 3.47 -19.20
CA ASN A 172 -21.19 3.71 -18.82
C ASN A 172 -22.09 2.92 -19.78
N MET A 173 -22.96 2.06 -19.27
CA MET A 173 -23.91 1.30 -20.08
C MET A 173 -25.35 1.46 -19.59
N ASP A 174 -26.26 1.80 -20.50
CA ASP A 174 -27.69 1.98 -20.21
C ASP A 174 -28.54 1.01 -21.03
N MET A 175 -29.25 0.12 -20.32
CA MET A 175 -30.18 -0.88 -20.85
C MET A 175 -31.59 -0.68 -20.26
N SER A 176 -31.87 0.50 -19.72
CA SER A 176 -33.11 0.80 -19.00
C SER A 176 -34.32 0.91 -19.93
N GLY A 177 -35.51 0.57 -19.44
CA GLY A 177 -36.78 0.68 -20.18
C GLY A 177 -36.98 -0.34 -21.31
N GLN A 178 -36.05 -1.28 -21.52
CA GLN A 178 -36.08 -2.25 -22.63
C GLN A 178 -37.00 -3.47 -22.36
N GLY A 179 -37.59 -3.58 -21.17
CA GLY A 179 -38.46 -4.70 -20.77
C GLY A 179 -37.74 -6.04 -20.54
N LEU A 180 -36.42 -6.00 -20.32
CA LEU A 180 -35.54 -7.16 -20.16
C LEU A 180 -35.97 -8.04 -18.97
N ARG A 181 -35.96 -9.37 -19.17
CA ARG A 181 -36.25 -10.36 -18.11
C ARG A 181 -35.00 -11.00 -17.50
N ASN A 182 -33.90 -11.02 -18.26
CA ASN A 182 -32.60 -11.53 -17.85
C ASN A 182 -31.51 -10.61 -18.42
N LEU A 183 -30.33 -10.60 -17.79
CA LEU A 183 -29.11 -10.02 -18.34
C LEU A 183 -28.24 -11.14 -18.90
N ALA A 184 -27.53 -10.88 -20.01
CA ALA A 184 -26.62 -11.86 -20.62
C ALA A 184 -25.32 -11.97 -19.81
N PRO A 185 -24.74 -13.17 -19.60
CA PRO A 185 -23.44 -13.34 -18.93
C PRO A 185 -22.31 -12.51 -19.55
N GLU A 186 -22.38 -12.27 -20.86
CA GLU A 186 -21.44 -11.46 -21.64
C GLU A 186 -21.29 -10.02 -21.12
N LEU A 187 -22.33 -9.43 -20.54
CA LEU A 187 -22.31 -8.09 -19.96
C LEU A 187 -21.22 -7.95 -18.88
N PHE A 188 -21.02 -9.00 -18.09
CA PHE A 188 -20.13 -8.99 -16.93
C PHE A 188 -18.66 -9.20 -17.30
N LYS A 189 -18.37 -9.41 -18.60
CA LYS A 189 -17.00 -9.41 -19.15
C LYS A 189 -16.44 -7.98 -19.31
N TYR A 190 -17.29 -6.96 -19.32
CA TYR A 190 -16.89 -5.55 -19.40
C TYR A 190 -16.43 -5.00 -18.03
N LYS A 191 -15.35 -5.56 -17.47
CA LYS A 191 -14.86 -5.23 -16.11
C LYS A 191 -14.45 -3.76 -15.89
N PHE A 192 -14.40 -2.96 -16.95
CA PHE A 192 -14.16 -1.50 -16.94
C PHE A 192 -15.42 -0.66 -16.73
N LEU A 193 -16.62 -1.24 -16.61
CA LEU A 193 -17.84 -0.46 -16.37
C LEU A 193 -17.84 0.21 -14.98
N ASN A 194 -17.89 1.54 -14.98
CA ASN A 194 -18.11 2.39 -13.81
C ASN A 194 -19.60 2.65 -13.55
N GLU A 195 -20.46 2.65 -14.57
CA GLU A 195 -21.89 2.93 -14.44
C GLU A 195 -22.74 1.93 -15.23
N LEU A 196 -23.73 1.32 -14.58
CA LEU A 196 -24.68 0.38 -15.17
C LEU A 196 -26.12 0.76 -14.81
N TYR A 197 -26.91 1.12 -15.83
CA TYR A 197 -28.32 1.44 -15.71
C TYR A 197 -29.15 0.31 -16.35
N ILE A 198 -29.96 -0.36 -15.54
CA ILE A 198 -30.83 -1.49 -15.92
C ILE A 198 -32.26 -1.29 -15.38
N ALA A 199 -32.63 -0.03 -15.10
CA ALA A 199 -33.89 0.35 -14.47
C ALA A 199 -35.11 0.14 -15.40
N SER A 200 -36.31 0.10 -14.83
CA SER A 200 -37.58 -0.01 -15.59
C SER A 200 -37.63 -1.21 -16.54
N ASN A 201 -37.10 -2.33 -16.08
CA ASN A 201 -37.09 -3.60 -16.79
C ASN A 201 -38.02 -4.61 -16.06
N LYS A 202 -37.86 -5.90 -16.32
CA LYS A 202 -38.66 -7.01 -15.77
C LYS A 202 -37.74 -8.09 -15.18
N LEU A 203 -36.59 -7.67 -14.64
CA LEU A 203 -35.60 -8.54 -14.01
C LEU A 203 -36.14 -9.03 -12.66
N THR A 204 -36.19 -10.34 -12.44
CA THR A 204 -36.64 -10.95 -11.17
C THR A 204 -35.50 -11.19 -10.17
N ARG A 205 -34.25 -11.06 -10.63
CA ARG A 205 -32.99 -11.18 -9.86
C ARG A 205 -31.87 -10.46 -10.60
N LEU A 206 -30.81 -10.09 -9.89
CA LEU A 206 -29.51 -9.79 -10.49
C LEU A 206 -28.68 -11.10 -10.52
N PRO A 207 -27.88 -11.37 -11.57
CA PRO A 207 -27.02 -12.55 -11.60
C PRO A 207 -25.78 -12.34 -10.73
N ASN A 208 -25.28 -13.41 -10.11
CA ASN A 208 -24.05 -13.48 -9.31
C ASN A 208 -22.83 -12.86 -10.04
N ALA A 209 -22.80 -12.96 -11.37
CA ALA A 209 -21.78 -12.35 -12.22
C ALA A 209 -21.67 -10.81 -12.11
N ILE A 210 -22.62 -10.13 -11.45
CA ILE A 210 -22.50 -8.69 -11.11
C ILE A 210 -21.18 -8.39 -10.39
N GLY A 211 -20.67 -9.31 -9.57
CA GLY A 211 -19.42 -9.15 -8.83
C GLY A 211 -18.14 -9.12 -9.68
N GLU A 212 -18.20 -9.47 -10.96
CA GLU A 212 -17.09 -9.29 -11.90
C GLU A 212 -16.87 -7.80 -12.27
N LEU A 213 -17.89 -6.96 -12.10
CA LEU A 213 -17.83 -5.51 -12.34
C LEU A 213 -17.22 -4.77 -11.14
N ARG A 214 -16.03 -5.16 -10.71
CA ARG A 214 -15.37 -4.63 -9.49
C ARG A 214 -15.16 -3.10 -9.49
N GLN A 215 -15.07 -2.49 -10.68
CA GLN A 215 -14.94 -1.03 -10.84
C GLN A 215 -16.28 -0.27 -10.79
N LEU A 216 -17.42 -0.94 -10.65
CA LEU A 216 -18.74 -0.32 -10.72
C LEU A 216 -18.96 0.69 -9.58
N ARG A 217 -19.31 1.92 -9.94
CA ARG A 217 -19.51 3.09 -9.04
C ARG A 217 -20.97 3.50 -8.94
N HIS A 218 -21.77 3.22 -9.96
CA HIS A 218 -23.21 3.45 -10.00
C HIS A 218 -23.93 2.22 -10.57
N LEU A 219 -24.91 1.69 -9.84
CA LEU A 219 -25.83 0.66 -10.31
C LEU A 219 -27.26 1.13 -10.05
N ASP A 220 -28.04 1.29 -11.12
CA ASP A 220 -29.49 1.53 -11.02
C ASP A 220 -30.27 0.34 -11.59
N ALA A 221 -30.93 -0.41 -10.71
CA ALA A 221 -31.86 -1.48 -11.02
C ALA A 221 -33.28 -1.18 -10.51
N SER A 222 -33.61 0.10 -10.30
CA SER A 222 -34.93 0.56 -9.86
C SER A 222 -36.04 0.15 -10.83
N TYR A 223 -37.27 -0.01 -10.33
CA TYR A 223 -38.46 -0.40 -11.10
C TYR A 223 -38.23 -1.71 -11.89
N ASN A 224 -37.85 -2.74 -11.16
CA ASN A 224 -37.75 -4.12 -11.64
C ASN A 224 -38.64 -5.03 -10.78
N GLN A 225 -38.39 -6.34 -10.77
CA GLN A 225 -39.14 -7.33 -9.99
C GLN A 225 -38.21 -8.12 -9.05
N ILE A 226 -37.03 -7.56 -8.72
CA ILE A 226 -35.94 -8.22 -8.00
C ILE A 226 -36.41 -8.61 -6.60
N VAL A 227 -36.32 -9.91 -6.27
CA VAL A 227 -36.70 -10.45 -4.95
C VAL A 227 -35.51 -10.55 -4.00
N GLU A 228 -34.32 -10.78 -4.54
CA GLU A 228 -33.07 -11.04 -3.82
C GLU A 228 -31.90 -10.27 -4.48
N ILE A 229 -30.96 -9.81 -3.66
CA ILE A 229 -29.68 -9.26 -4.12
C ILE A 229 -28.63 -10.38 -3.99
N PRO A 230 -27.87 -10.72 -5.05
CA PRO A 230 -26.83 -11.74 -4.95
C PRO A 230 -25.70 -11.28 -4.00
N PRO A 231 -25.18 -12.14 -3.10
CA PRO A 231 -24.06 -11.83 -2.22
C PRO A 231 -22.84 -11.23 -2.93
N GLU A 232 -22.58 -11.64 -4.17
CA GLU A 232 -21.48 -11.15 -5.00
C GLU A 232 -21.55 -9.65 -5.33
N ILE A 233 -22.65 -8.96 -4.98
CA ILE A 233 -22.69 -7.49 -5.00
C ILE A 233 -21.57 -6.88 -4.13
N GLY A 234 -21.16 -7.54 -3.05
CA GLY A 234 -20.08 -7.11 -2.16
C GLY A 234 -18.70 -7.01 -2.82
N MET A 235 -18.52 -7.59 -4.00
CA MET A 235 -17.30 -7.46 -4.83
C MET A 235 -17.14 -6.06 -5.44
N CYS A 236 -18.24 -5.34 -5.62
CA CYS A 236 -18.25 -4.02 -6.24
C CYS A 236 -17.86 -2.94 -5.22
N THR A 237 -16.75 -3.07 -4.50
CA THR A 237 -16.44 -2.20 -3.34
C THR A 237 -16.28 -0.71 -3.67
N TYR A 238 -16.13 -0.36 -4.95
CA TYR A 238 -16.14 1.02 -5.46
C TYR A 238 -17.55 1.61 -5.67
N LEU A 239 -18.60 0.85 -5.41
CA LEU A 239 -19.99 1.25 -5.61
C LEU A 239 -20.37 2.36 -4.62
N LYS A 240 -20.59 3.56 -5.17
CA LYS A 240 -21.05 4.75 -4.44
C LYS A 240 -22.58 4.83 -4.42
N ASN A 241 -23.24 4.41 -5.49
CA ASN A 241 -24.69 4.49 -5.65
C ASN A 241 -25.25 3.12 -6.02
N LEU A 242 -26.16 2.60 -5.19
CA LEU A 242 -26.92 1.38 -5.44
C LEU A 242 -28.41 1.72 -5.34
N LEU A 243 -29.06 1.89 -6.49
CA LEU A 243 -30.47 2.28 -6.59
C LEU A 243 -31.30 1.03 -6.95
N LEU A 244 -32.18 0.65 -6.03
CA LEU A 244 -33.01 -0.56 -6.08
C LEU A 244 -34.49 -0.22 -5.87
N PHE A 245 -34.89 1.03 -6.09
CA PHE A 245 -36.24 1.53 -5.78
C PHE A 245 -37.34 0.68 -6.43
N SER A 246 -38.47 0.52 -5.76
CA SER A 246 -39.66 -0.16 -6.32
C SER A 246 -39.33 -1.56 -6.90
N ASN A 247 -38.80 -2.43 -6.04
CA ASN A 247 -38.55 -3.85 -6.30
C ASN A 247 -39.25 -4.71 -5.20
N ASN A 248 -39.04 -6.03 -5.21
CA ASN A 248 -39.65 -7.00 -4.29
C ASN A 248 -38.69 -7.47 -3.18
N ILE A 249 -37.64 -6.70 -2.88
CA ILE A 249 -36.56 -7.13 -1.98
C ILE A 249 -37.05 -7.16 -0.53
N GLN A 250 -36.92 -8.33 0.12
CA GLN A 250 -37.37 -8.56 1.50
C GLN A 250 -36.25 -8.43 2.54
N GLN A 251 -35.03 -8.84 2.18
CA GLN A 251 -33.84 -8.80 3.04
C GLN A 251 -32.60 -8.36 2.24
N LEU A 252 -31.57 -7.91 2.97
CA LEU A 252 -30.29 -7.45 2.41
C LEU A 252 -29.16 -8.43 2.81
N PRO A 253 -28.31 -8.89 1.88
CA PRO A 253 -27.18 -9.76 2.22
C PRO A 253 -26.11 -9.04 3.05
N PHE A 254 -25.45 -9.76 3.96
CA PHE A 254 -24.40 -9.21 4.82
C PHE A 254 -23.19 -8.68 4.03
N GLU A 255 -22.95 -9.25 2.85
CA GLU A 255 -21.88 -8.90 1.91
C GLU A 255 -22.00 -7.46 1.37
N LEU A 256 -23.18 -6.81 1.48
CA LEU A 256 -23.29 -5.36 1.28
C LEU A 256 -22.41 -4.57 2.27
N GLY A 257 -22.06 -5.14 3.43
CA GLY A 257 -21.12 -4.57 4.40
C GLY A 257 -19.71 -4.31 3.84
N SER A 258 -19.30 -5.01 2.76
CA SER A 258 -18.04 -4.73 2.06
C SER A 258 -18.08 -3.44 1.23
N LEU A 259 -19.27 -2.87 0.97
CA LEU A 259 -19.45 -1.63 0.20
C LEU A 259 -19.19 -0.37 1.04
N HIS A 260 -18.03 -0.32 1.68
CA HIS A 260 -17.58 0.77 2.55
C HIS A 260 -17.53 2.17 1.88
N LEU A 261 -17.52 2.23 0.54
CA LEU A 261 -17.60 3.48 -0.24
C LEU A 261 -19.04 3.87 -0.65
N LEU A 262 -20.06 3.12 -0.22
CA LEU A 262 -21.46 3.38 -0.58
C LEU A 262 -21.96 4.68 0.06
N GLU A 263 -22.28 5.64 -0.80
CA GLU A 263 -22.78 6.96 -0.46
C GLU A 263 -24.31 7.01 -0.48
N MET A 264 -24.96 6.21 -1.33
CA MET A 264 -26.42 6.11 -1.40
C MET A 264 -26.89 4.67 -1.67
N LEU A 265 -27.70 4.12 -0.76
CA LEU A 265 -28.49 2.89 -0.95
C LEU A 265 -29.97 3.25 -1.07
N GLY A 266 -30.50 3.23 -2.29
CA GLY A 266 -31.90 3.54 -2.60
C GLY A 266 -32.79 2.31 -2.51
N ILE A 267 -33.58 2.19 -1.45
CA ILE A 267 -34.42 1.01 -1.15
C ILE A 267 -35.92 1.29 -1.08
N GLU A 268 -36.36 2.55 -1.13
CA GLU A 268 -37.79 2.85 -1.02
C GLU A 268 -38.64 2.21 -2.12
N GLY A 269 -39.84 1.75 -1.77
CA GLY A 269 -40.72 0.93 -2.60
C GLY A 269 -40.52 -0.59 -2.43
N ASN A 270 -39.53 -1.04 -1.65
CA ASN A 270 -39.32 -2.46 -1.35
C ASN A 270 -40.03 -2.94 -0.06
N PRO A 271 -40.45 -4.22 0.01
CA PRO A 271 -41.03 -4.87 1.19
C PRO A 271 -39.98 -5.30 2.25
N LEU A 272 -38.94 -4.49 2.44
CA LEU A 272 -37.91 -4.72 3.46
C LEU A 272 -38.47 -4.61 4.89
N GLU A 273 -37.85 -5.35 5.81
CA GLU A 273 -38.07 -5.26 7.25
C GLU A 273 -37.96 -3.82 7.78
N GLN A 274 -38.82 -3.45 8.73
CA GLN A 274 -38.96 -2.06 9.18
C GLN A 274 -37.68 -1.53 9.86
N ASP A 275 -36.99 -2.37 10.62
CA ASP A 275 -35.78 -1.98 11.37
C ASP A 275 -34.65 -1.55 10.44
N VAL A 276 -34.50 -2.20 9.27
CA VAL A 276 -33.54 -1.81 8.22
C VAL A 276 -33.87 -0.43 7.64
N LYS A 277 -35.17 -0.14 7.44
CA LYS A 277 -35.61 1.20 6.99
C LYS A 277 -35.40 2.26 8.08
N HIS A 278 -35.67 1.93 9.35
CA HIS A 278 -35.43 2.82 10.49
C HIS A 278 -33.94 3.16 10.65
N GLU A 279 -33.05 2.17 10.51
CA GLU A 279 -31.59 2.39 10.59
C GLU A 279 -31.11 3.40 9.54
N ILE A 280 -31.57 3.30 8.28
CA ILE A 280 -31.23 4.28 7.23
C ILE A 280 -31.90 5.63 7.48
N MET A 281 -33.16 5.65 7.91
CA MET A 281 -33.91 6.89 8.15
C MET A 281 -33.33 7.73 9.29
N GLU A 282 -32.82 7.08 10.35
CA GLU A 282 -32.25 7.75 11.52
C GLU A 282 -30.73 7.95 11.41
N LYS A 283 -29.97 6.94 10.95
CA LYS A 283 -28.49 6.95 10.99
C LYS A 283 -27.82 6.95 9.60
N GLY A 284 -28.58 6.79 8.51
CA GLY A 284 -28.09 6.80 7.13
C GLY A 284 -27.43 5.50 6.68
N THR A 285 -27.21 5.35 5.35
CA THR A 285 -26.68 4.12 4.74
C THR A 285 -25.36 3.65 5.36
N LYS A 286 -24.44 4.56 5.67
CA LYS A 286 -23.12 4.19 6.23
C LYS A 286 -23.23 3.49 7.59
N SER A 287 -24.25 3.80 8.39
CA SER A 287 -24.53 3.07 9.64
C SER A 287 -24.97 1.63 9.36
N LEU A 288 -25.92 1.45 8.42
CA LEU A 288 -26.38 0.11 8.02
C LEU A 288 -25.26 -0.73 7.40
N ILE A 289 -24.43 -0.16 6.53
CA ILE A 289 -23.32 -0.88 5.88
C ILE A 289 -22.31 -1.36 6.94
N ASN A 290 -21.95 -0.50 7.90
CA ASN A 290 -21.13 -0.92 9.04
C ASN A 290 -21.83 -1.99 9.91
N ALA A 291 -23.13 -1.85 10.18
CA ALA A 291 -23.88 -2.84 10.95
C ALA A 291 -23.93 -4.21 10.25
N LEU A 292 -24.17 -4.26 8.94
CA LEU A 292 -24.11 -5.49 8.14
C LEU A 292 -22.70 -6.10 8.13
N LYS A 293 -21.65 -5.26 8.05
CA LYS A 293 -20.25 -5.72 8.08
C LYS A 293 -19.86 -6.36 9.42
N GLU A 294 -20.19 -5.73 10.54
CA GLU A 294 -19.83 -6.23 11.88
C GLU A 294 -20.78 -7.34 12.40
N SER A 295 -21.96 -7.52 11.80
CA SER A 295 -22.88 -8.64 12.08
C SER A 295 -22.77 -9.81 11.10
N ALA A 296 -21.93 -9.71 10.08
CA ALA A 296 -21.69 -10.77 9.10
C ALA A 296 -21.15 -12.04 9.80
N PRO A 297 -21.68 -13.24 9.47
CA PRO A 297 -21.09 -14.49 9.95
C PRO A 297 -19.66 -14.66 9.40
N ILE A 298 -18.78 -15.26 10.19
CA ILE A 298 -17.41 -15.58 9.74
C ILE A 298 -17.51 -16.50 8.51
N PRO A 299 -16.89 -16.15 7.36
CA PRO A 299 -16.93 -16.98 6.16
C PRO A 299 -16.37 -18.38 6.40
N LEU A 300 -16.76 -19.35 5.56
CA LEU A 300 -16.11 -20.66 5.55
C LEU A 300 -14.61 -20.51 5.22
N ALA A 301 -13.77 -21.23 5.96
CA ALA A 301 -12.32 -21.20 5.75
C ALA A 301 -11.94 -21.68 4.33
N PRO A 302 -10.90 -21.09 3.71
CA PRO A 302 -10.39 -21.52 2.40
C PRO A 302 -9.80 -22.93 2.46
N ALA A 303 -9.74 -23.61 1.31
CA ALA A 303 -8.93 -24.82 1.20
C ALA A 303 -7.43 -24.49 1.45
N THR A 304 -6.71 -25.40 2.12
CA THR A 304 -5.29 -25.19 2.43
C THR A 304 -4.45 -25.12 1.16
N ARG A 305 -3.61 -24.08 1.06
CA ARG A 305 -2.69 -23.87 -0.07
C ARG A 305 -1.74 -25.07 -0.21
N LYS A 306 -1.81 -25.74 -1.37
CA LYS A 306 -1.06 -26.95 -1.70
C LYS A 306 0.39 -26.62 -2.08
N PRO A 307 1.37 -27.47 -1.74
CA PRO A 307 2.70 -27.39 -2.34
C PRO A 307 2.66 -27.85 -3.81
N ILE A 308 3.48 -27.21 -4.65
CA ILE A 308 3.74 -27.58 -6.05
C ILE A 308 5.15 -28.17 -6.08
N VAL A 309 5.28 -29.43 -6.49
CA VAL A 309 6.59 -30.07 -6.68
C VAL A 309 7.12 -29.70 -8.07
N ILE A 310 8.29 -29.07 -8.11
CA ILE A 310 8.98 -28.67 -9.35
C ILE A 310 10.05 -29.69 -9.74
N GLN A 311 10.66 -30.39 -8.78
CA GLN A 311 11.65 -31.44 -9.03
C GLN A 311 11.47 -32.64 -8.08
N GLU A 312 11.15 -33.81 -8.62
CA GLU A 312 10.98 -35.06 -7.85
C GLU A 312 12.32 -35.78 -7.56
N ASP A 313 13.26 -35.78 -8.52
CA ASP A 313 14.51 -36.57 -8.50
C ASP A 313 15.65 -35.99 -7.62
N VAL A 314 15.33 -35.24 -6.57
CA VAL A 314 16.35 -34.51 -5.78
C VAL A 314 16.97 -35.39 -4.69
N SER A 315 18.28 -35.62 -4.80
CA SER A 315 19.03 -36.52 -3.91
C SER A 315 18.92 -36.14 -2.42
N PRO A 316 18.54 -37.06 -1.52
CA PRO A 316 18.25 -36.76 -0.11
C PRO A 316 19.48 -36.38 0.73
N ASN A 317 20.69 -36.56 0.19
CA ASN A 317 21.96 -36.20 0.83
C ASN A 317 22.33 -34.71 0.65
N LEU A 318 21.57 -33.94 -0.14
CA LEU A 318 21.80 -32.51 -0.33
C LEU A 318 20.99 -31.68 0.67
N GLU A 319 21.55 -30.56 1.13
CA GLU A 319 20.89 -29.69 2.11
C GLU A 319 19.71 -28.93 1.47
N ARG A 320 18.50 -29.29 1.90
CA ARG A 320 17.24 -28.57 1.65
C ARG A 320 17.16 -27.32 2.54
N ILE A 321 16.64 -26.22 1.99
CA ILE A 321 16.44 -24.93 2.67
C ILE A 321 15.03 -24.41 2.35
N LYS A 322 14.17 -24.30 3.36
CA LYS A 322 12.87 -23.64 3.22
C LYS A 322 12.98 -22.15 3.48
N VAL A 323 12.55 -21.33 2.53
CA VAL A 323 12.53 -19.85 2.63
C VAL A 323 11.09 -19.38 2.52
N PHE A 324 10.67 -18.52 3.45
CA PHE A 324 9.34 -17.93 3.53
C PHE A 324 9.49 -16.40 3.54
N SER A 325 8.70 -15.69 2.72
CA SER A 325 8.63 -14.23 2.71
C SER A 325 7.17 -13.76 2.80
N TRP A 326 6.91 -12.73 3.60
CA TRP A 326 5.54 -12.23 3.81
C TRP A 326 5.53 -10.81 4.40
N ASN A 327 4.86 -9.87 3.73
CA ASN A 327 4.44 -8.61 4.34
C ASN A 327 3.23 -8.88 5.26
N ILE A 328 3.40 -8.66 6.56
CA ILE A 328 2.39 -9.03 7.57
C ILE A 328 1.36 -7.93 7.89
N LEU A 329 1.43 -6.79 7.17
CA LEU A 329 0.62 -5.58 7.34
C LEU A 329 0.69 -5.00 8.78
N CYS A 330 1.47 -3.93 8.94
CA CYS A 330 1.62 -3.26 10.23
C CYS A 330 0.26 -2.75 10.75
N ASP A 331 0.01 -2.89 12.06
CA ASP A 331 -1.23 -2.42 12.69
C ASP A 331 -1.52 -0.92 12.44
N LYS A 332 -0.46 -0.12 12.37
CA LYS A 332 -0.49 1.31 12.01
C LYS A 332 -1.10 1.59 10.63
N TYR A 333 -1.07 0.61 9.73
CA TYR A 333 -1.61 0.69 8.38
C TYR A 333 -2.95 -0.07 8.22
N ALA A 334 -3.21 -1.08 9.07
CA ALA A 334 -4.44 -1.91 9.13
C ALA A 334 -5.73 -1.16 9.56
N THR A 335 -5.90 0.08 9.11
CA THR A 335 -6.96 0.97 9.55
C THR A 335 -8.29 0.70 8.81
N PRO A 336 -9.46 0.90 9.47
CA PRO A 336 -10.77 0.86 8.80
C PRO A 336 -10.98 1.94 7.71
N GLN A 337 -10.07 2.91 7.58
CA GLN A 337 -10.07 3.89 6.50
C GLN A 337 -9.46 3.31 5.21
N THR A 338 -8.41 2.49 5.33
CA THR A 338 -7.80 1.76 4.20
C THR A 338 -8.60 0.50 3.85
N TYR A 339 -8.94 -0.29 4.88
CA TYR A 339 -9.54 -1.62 4.75
C TYR A 339 -11.01 -1.62 5.21
N GLY A 340 -11.77 -0.62 4.77
CA GLY A 340 -13.14 -0.37 5.28
C GLY A 340 -14.13 -1.51 5.04
N TYR A 341 -13.86 -2.37 4.05
CA TYR A 341 -14.60 -3.59 3.74
C TYR A 341 -14.40 -4.73 4.74
N THR A 342 -13.37 -4.67 5.58
CA THR A 342 -13.02 -5.70 6.56
C THR A 342 -13.67 -5.41 7.92
N PRO A 343 -14.28 -6.40 8.61
CA PRO A 343 -14.83 -6.22 9.96
C PRO A 343 -13.75 -5.80 10.96
N THR A 344 -14.12 -4.97 11.93
CA THR A 344 -13.19 -4.40 12.92
C THR A 344 -12.54 -5.48 13.78
N GLY A 345 -13.27 -6.56 14.10
CA GLY A 345 -12.72 -7.73 14.80
C GLY A 345 -11.61 -8.45 14.03
N ALA A 346 -11.66 -8.47 12.69
CA ALA A 346 -10.66 -9.10 11.84
C ALA A 346 -9.44 -8.19 11.54
N LEU A 347 -9.57 -6.87 11.72
CA LEU A 347 -8.46 -5.91 11.61
C LEU A 347 -7.60 -5.82 12.88
N ASN A 348 -8.17 -6.16 14.04
CA ASN A 348 -7.50 -6.05 15.35
C ASN A 348 -6.18 -6.84 15.41
N TRP A 349 -5.09 -6.19 15.88
CA TRP A 349 -3.76 -6.79 15.96
C TRP A 349 -3.73 -8.17 16.60
N GLU A 350 -4.34 -8.36 17.78
CA GLU A 350 -4.29 -9.64 18.50
C GLU A 350 -4.86 -10.81 17.66
N TYR A 351 -5.96 -10.57 16.94
CA TYR A 351 -6.54 -11.60 16.07
C TYR A 351 -5.64 -11.89 14.86
N ARG A 352 -5.10 -10.84 14.22
CA ARG A 352 -4.21 -10.99 13.06
C ARG A 352 -2.91 -11.69 13.44
N LYS A 353 -2.34 -11.33 14.59
CA LYS A 353 -1.15 -11.93 15.23
C LYS A 353 -1.32 -13.43 15.46
N ASP A 354 -2.42 -13.86 16.05
CA ASP A 354 -2.68 -15.30 16.28
C ASP A 354 -2.70 -16.07 14.95
N CYS A 355 -3.37 -15.56 13.92
CA CYS A 355 -3.38 -16.15 12.59
C CYS A 355 -2.01 -16.12 11.89
N ILE A 356 -1.22 -15.05 12.08
CA ILE A 356 0.17 -14.94 11.57
C ILE A 356 1.05 -16.02 12.23
N LEU A 357 0.97 -16.17 13.55
CA LEU A 357 1.75 -17.16 14.31
C LEU A 357 1.34 -18.60 13.98
N GLU A 358 0.05 -18.86 13.75
CA GLU A 358 -0.43 -20.18 13.31
C GLU A 358 0.09 -20.53 11.90
N GLU A 359 0.02 -19.63 10.92
CA GLU A 359 0.52 -19.89 9.57
C GLU A 359 2.05 -20.09 9.56
N LEU A 360 2.80 -19.28 10.32
CA LEU A 360 4.25 -19.48 10.51
C LEU A 360 4.57 -20.85 11.12
N ARG A 361 3.76 -21.30 12.08
CA ARG A 361 3.86 -22.62 12.72
C ARG A 361 3.53 -23.78 11.76
N ILE A 362 2.55 -23.61 10.88
CA ILE A 362 2.13 -24.64 9.91
C ILE A 362 3.18 -24.82 8.79
N ARG A 363 3.87 -23.76 8.37
CA ARG A 363 4.84 -23.82 7.25
C ARG A 363 6.23 -24.30 7.65
N ASP A 364 6.65 -24.00 8.88
CA ASP A 364 7.91 -24.47 9.47
C ASP A 364 9.17 -24.28 8.58
N ALA A 365 9.30 -23.10 7.97
CA ALA A 365 10.43 -22.78 7.09
C ALA A 365 11.76 -22.62 7.87
N ASP A 366 12.91 -22.68 7.20
CA ASP A 366 14.20 -22.48 7.87
C ASP A 366 14.52 -20.99 8.08
N PHE A 367 14.04 -20.15 7.15
CA PHE A 367 14.20 -18.70 7.13
C PHE A 367 12.85 -18.01 6.92
N LEU A 368 12.54 -17.02 7.76
CA LEU A 368 11.35 -16.16 7.65
C LEU A 368 11.80 -14.72 7.38
N ALA A 369 11.53 -14.21 6.19
CA ALA A 369 11.78 -12.82 5.78
C ALA A 369 10.46 -12.03 5.85
N LEU A 370 10.22 -11.34 6.96
CA LEU A 370 8.96 -10.62 7.17
C LEU A 370 9.13 -9.12 6.90
N GLN A 371 8.15 -8.53 6.21
CA GLN A 371 8.07 -7.08 5.95
C GLN A 371 6.97 -6.46 6.84
N GLU A 372 7.07 -5.15 7.08
CA GLU A 372 6.20 -4.34 7.95
C GLU A 372 6.13 -4.72 9.44
N VAL A 373 7.11 -5.44 9.94
CA VAL A 373 7.15 -5.79 11.37
C VAL A 373 7.48 -4.56 12.21
N SER A 374 6.58 -4.13 13.10
CA SER A 374 6.84 -3.05 14.06
C SER A 374 7.75 -3.49 15.20
N THR A 375 8.35 -2.52 15.91
CA THR A 375 9.43 -2.81 16.87
C THR A 375 8.91 -3.31 18.21
N ASP A 376 7.66 -2.99 18.54
CA ASP A 376 6.86 -3.58 19.62
C ASP A 376 6.51 -5.04 19.27
N ALA A 377 5.77 -5.27 18.19
CA ALA A 377 5.37 -6.59 17.69
C ALA A 377 6.56 -7.56 17.55
N PHE A 378 7.71 -7.10 17.06
CA PHE A 378 8.91 -7.94 16.98
C PHE A 378 9.40 -8.42 18.36
N LYS A 379 9.33 -7.58 19.39
CA LYS A 379 9.92 -7.85 20.71
C LYS A 379 8.98 -8.55 21.67
N GLU A 380 7.72 -8.14 21.68
CA GLU A 380 6.73 -8.53 22.70
C GLU A 380 5.87 -9.71 22.22
N ASP A 381 5.57 -9.79 20.92
CA ASP A 381 4.77 -10.86 20.33
C ASP A 381 5.62 -11.92 19.60
N LEU A 382 6.29 -11.54 18.51
CA LEU A 382 6.88 -12.51 17.58
C LEU A 382 8.15 -13.18 18.14
N SER A 383 9.03 -12.44 18.81
CA SER A 383 10.28 -13.04 19.32
C SER A 383 10.06 -14.09 20.42
N PRO A 384 9.19 -13.89 21.44
CA PRO A 384 8.97 -14.90 22.48
C PRO A 384 8.35 -16.20 21.94
N ASP A 385 7.38 -16.12 21.03
CA ASP A 385 6.70 -17.30 20.50
C ASP A 385 7.53 -18.05 19.44
N LEU A 386 8.22 -17.33 18.55
CA LEU A 386 9.12 -17.95 17.60
C LEU A 386 10.39 -18.51 18.27
N ALA A 387 10.84 -17.97 19.41
CA ALA A 387 11.94 -18.54 20.19
C ALA A 387 11.61 -19.90 20.83
N GLN A 388 10.35 -20.15 21.21
CA GLN A 388 9.90 -21.48 21.64
C GLN A 388 10.01 -22.51 20.50
N MET A 389 9.97 -22.04 19.25
CA MET A 389 10.08 -22.82 18.02
C MET A 389 11.51 -22.85 17.41
N ASP A 390 12.55 -22.60 18.21
CA ASP A 390 13.98 -22.55 17.82
C ASP A 390 14.37 -21.42 16.83
N TYR A 391 13.46 -20.51 16.48
CA TYR A 391 13.83 -19.36 15.65
C TYR A 391 14.54 -18.29 16.45
N LYS A 392 15.48 -17.60 15.80
CA LYS A 392 16.14 -16.41 16.32
C LYS A 392 15.95 -15.23 15.37
N GLY A 393 15.39 -14.15 15.89
CA GLY A 393 15.06 -12.96 15.10
C GLY A 393 16.22 -11.96 14.96
N VAL A 394 16.19 -11.22 13.85
CA VAL A 394 16.96 -10.00 13.59
C VAL A 394 15.98 -8.98 13.00
N HIS A 395 15.86 -7.80 13.60
CA HIS A 395 14.96 -6.75 13.16
C HIS A 395 15.67 -5.40 13.04
N TRP A 396 15.21 -4.58 12.11
CA TRP A 396 15.48 -3.15 12.08
C TRP A 396 14.24 -2.36 11.63
N PRO A 397 13.84 -1.29 12.34
CA PRO A 397 12.81 -0.36 11.89
C PRO A 397 13.30 0.56 10.76
N LYS A 398 12.37 1.10 9.97
CA LYS A 398 12.63 2.15 8.97
C LYS A 398 13.30 3.38 9.59
N SER A 399 14.16 4.05 8.82
CA SER A 399 15.12 5.06 9.32
C SER A 399 14.49 6.21 10.12
N ARG A 400 13.21 6.53 9.89
CA ARG A 400 12.42 7.53 10.65
C ARG A 400 12.43 7.32 12.17
N ALA A 401 12.56 6.08 12.65
CA ALA A 401 12.60 5.75 14.07
C ALA A 401 13.71 6.50 14.83
N LYS A 402 14.82 6.85 14.16
CA LYS A 402 15.95 7.60 14.73
C LYS A 402 15.63 9.06 15.10
N THR A 403 14.52 9.61 14.59
CA THR A 403 14.15 11.03 14.72
C THR A 403 12.84 11.28 15.47
N MET A 404 12.20 10.23 16.00
CA MET A 404 10.91 10.30 16.70
C MET A 404 11.08 10.10 18.22
N SER A 405 9.99 10.22 18.99
CA SER A 405 10.02 9.84 20.41
C SER A 405 10.20 8.32 20.56
N GLU A 406 10.74 7.86 21.69
CA GLU A 406 10.96 6.43 21.93
C GLU A 406 9.68 5.58 21.81
N ARG A 407 8.53 6.14 22.23
CA ARG A 407 7.22 5.48 22.09
C ARG A 407 6.78 5.40 20.63
N ASP A 408 6.88 6.50 19.88
CA ASP A 408 6.47 6.50 18.47
C ASP A 408 7.39 5.60 17.63
N ALA A 409 8.68 5.56 17.98
CA ALA A 409 9.69 4.71 17.35
C ALA A 409 9.45 3.20 17.56
N GLN A 410 8.73 2.80 18.62
CA GLN A 410 8.29 1.41 18.80
C GLN A 410 7.27 1.02 17.72
N THR A 411 6.30 1.91 17.45
CA THR A 411 5.29 1.75 16.38
C THR A 411 5.85 1.90 14.95
N VAL A 412 7.17 2.03 14.78
CA VAL A 412 7.79 2.05 13.44
C VAL A 412 8.06 0.63 12.99
N ASP A 413 7.43 0.32 11.87
CA ASP A 413 7.58 -0.86 11.01
C ASP A 413 8.96 -0.95 10.36
N GLY A 414 9.32 -2.16 9.95
CA GLY A 414 10.64 -2.49 9.42
C GLY A 414 10.69 -3.86 8.78
N CYS A 415 11.90 -4.39 8.64
CA CYS A 415 12.15 -5.73 8.11
C CYS A 415 12.68 -6.63 9.22
N ALA A 416 12.14 -7.85 9.32
CA ALA A 416 12.62 -8.89 10.21
C ALA A 416 13.14 -10.11 9.43
N VAL A 417 14.18 -10.74 9.94
CA VAL A 417 14.72 -12.01 9.45
C VAL A 417 14.82 -12.95 10.64
N PHE A 418 14.02 -14.01 10.65
CA PHE A 418 14.12 -15.10 11.60
C PHE A 418 14.78 -16.33 10.94
N TYR A 419 15.53 -17.11 11.72
CA TYR A 419 16.20 -18.33 11.25
C TYR A 419 16.24 -19.39 12.35
N LYS A 420 16.15 -20.67 11.99
CA LYS A 420 16.29 -21.80 12.92
C LYS A 420 17.71 -21.89 13.49
N GLN A 421 17.86 -21.72 14.80
CA GLN A 421 19.17 -21.66 15.47
C GLN A 421 19.86 -23.05 15.53
N SER A 422 19.10 -24.13 15.53
CA SER A 422 19.56 -25.53 15.43
C SER A 422 20.25 -25.85 14.10
N LYS A 423 19.91 -25.14 13.01
CA LYS A 423 20.42 -25.39 11.66
C LYS A 423 21.43 -24.33 11.18
N PHE A 424 21.22 -23.06 11.50
CA PHE A 424 22.04 -21.95 10.99
C PHE A 424 22.71 -21.11 12.09
N ILE A 425 23.90 -20.61 11.77
CA ILE A 425 24.66 -19.64 12.58
C ILE A 425 24.69 -18.31 11.83
N LEU A 426 24.21 -17.23 12.44
CA LEU A 426 24.39 -15.87 11.93
C LEU A 426 25.84 -15.40 12.17
N LEU A 427 26.55 -15.02 11.11
CA LEU A 427 27.94 -14.59 11.13
C LEU A 427 28.10 -13.05 11.08
N ASP A 428 27.31 -12.39 10.23
CA ASP A 428 27.28 -10.94 10.07
C ASP A 428 25.85 -10.49 9.75
N LYS A 429 25.51 -9.25 10.11
CA LYS A 429 24.21 -8.64 9.81
C LYS A 429 24.38 -7.15 9.53
N GLN A 430 23.82 -6.69 8.42
CA GLN A 430 24.05 -5.36 7.86
C GLN A 430 22.71 -4.70 7.49
N LEU A 431 22.60 -3.40 7.77
CA LEU A 431 21.44 -2.58 7.41
C LEU A 431 21.80 -1.70 6.20
N ILE A 432 20.93 -1.70 5.19
CA ILE A 432 20.97 -0.79 4.04
C ILE A 432 19.90 0.27 4.25
N GLU A 433 20.33 1.53 4.40
CA GLU A 433 19.47 2.70 4.39
C GLU A 433 19.63 3.41 3.04
N PHE A 434 18.65 3.26 2.14
CA PHE A 434 18.82 3.69 0.75
C PHE A 434 19.12 5.19 0.61
N ALA A 435 18.40 6.04 1.37
CA ALA A 435 18.65 7.48 1.41
C ALA A 435 20.08 7.83 1.91
N THR A 436 20.51 7.22 3.03
CA THR A 436 21.85 7.44 3.59
C THR A 436 22.95 7.06 2.60
N ILE A 437 22.78 5.97 1.85
CA ILE A 437 23.76 5.52 0.85
C ILE A 437 23.76 6.44 -0.39
N ALA A 438 22.58 6.80 -0.91
CA ALA A 438 22.46 7.66 -2.08
C ALA A 438 23.09 9.05 -1.87
N ILE A 439 22.95 9.64 -0.67
CA ILE A 439 23.55 10.94 -0.30
C ILE A 439 25.08 10.86 -0.15
N ASN A 440 25.60 9.71 0.32
CA ASN A 440 27.03 9.53 0.57
C ASN A 440 27.81 9.10 -0.69
N ARG A 441 27.15 8.63 -1.76
CA ARG A 441 27.80 8.31 -3.04
C ARG A 441 28.26 9.61 -3.76
N PRO A 442 29.55 9.80 -4.06
CA PRO A 442 30.06 11.03 -4.68
C PRO A 442 29.35 11.41 -5.99
N ASP A 443 29.02 10.42 -6.83
CA ASP A 443 28.39 10.63 -8.15
C ASP A 443 26.95 11.15 -8.08
N MET A 444 26.23 10.81 -7.00
CA MET A 444 24.79 11.09 -6.83
C MET A 444 24.53 12.29 -5.92
N LYS A 445 25.45 12.61 -5.01
CA LYS A 445 25.31 13.68 -4.01
C LYS A 445 24.98 15.07 -4.59
N ASN A 446 25.39 15.34 -5.82
CA ASN A 446 25.18 16.63 -6.49
C ASN A 446 23.93 16.66 -7.39
N GLN A 447 23.14 15.58 -7.46
CA GLN A 447 21.99 15.46 -8.34
C GLN A 447 20.68 15.83 -7.64
N HIS A 448 19.84 16.61 -8.33
CA HIS A 448 18.61 17.15 -7.75
C HIS A 448 17.55 16.06 -7.53
N ASP A 449 17.44 15.07 -8.42
CA ASP A 449 16.44 14.00 -8.31
C ASP A 449 16.73 13.04 -7.14
N VAL A 450 18.00 12.86 -6.79
CA VAL A 450 18.42 12.11 -5.59
C VAL A 450 17.90 12.80 -4.33
N PHE A 451 18.09 14.11 -4.22
CA PHE A 451 17.64 14.89 -3.06
C PHE A 451 16.11 15.02 -2.98
N ASN A 452 15.42 15.15 -4.12
CA ASN A 452 13.98 15.40 -4.16
C ASN A 452 13.12 14.13 -4.15
N ARG A 453 13.60 13.00 -4.70
CA ARG A 453 12.79 11.77 -4.90
C ARG A 453 13.28 10.59 -4.06
N VAL A 454 14.60 10.41 -3.90
CA VAL A 454 15.18 9.25 -3.18
C VAL A 454 15.40 9.55 -1.70
N MET A 455 16.01 10.69 -1.35
CA MET A 455 16.31 11.08 0.04
C MET A 455 15.08 11.13 0.98
N PRO A 456 13.86 11.56 0.54
CA PRO A 456 12.69 11.59 1.42
C PRO A 456 12.10 10.20 1.76
N LYS A 457 12.66 9.11 1.23
CA LYS A 457 12.17 7.74 1.45
C LYS A 457 13.01 7.04 2.51
N ASP A 458 12.36 6.56 3.56
CA ASP A 458 12.97 5.86 4.71
C ASP A 458 12.98 4.33 4.57
N ASN A 459 12.81 3.84 3.33
CA ASN A 459 12.94 2.44 2.96
C ASN A 459 14.30 1.84 3.35
N ILE A 460 14.29 0.55 3.69
CA ILE A 460 15.46 -0.19 4.15
C ILE A 460 15.53 -1.57 3.49
N ALA A 461 16.71 -2.19 3.55
CA ALA A 461 16.88 -3.62 3.39
C ALA A 461 17.83 -4.17 4.47
N VAL A 462 17.61 -5.41 4.87
CA VAL A 462 18.40 -6.13 5.87
C VAL A 462 19.14 -7.28 5.17
N ILE A 463 20.46 -7.34 5.35
CA ILE A 463 21.30 -8.43 4.85
C ILE A 463 21.79 -9.23 6.05
N CYS A 464 21.55 -10.54 6.04
CA CYS A 464 22.06 -11.49 7.03
C CYS A 464 22.95 -12.53 6.34
N PHE A 465 24.11 -12.78 6.92
CA PHE A 465 25.07 -13.76 6.45
C PHE A 465 25.10 -14.96 7.39
N PHE A 466 24.83 -16.15 6.86
CA PHE A 466 24.64 -17.38 7.60
C PHE A 466 25.66 -18.45 7.23
N GLU A 467 25.91 -19.39 8.15
CA GLU A 467 26.60 -20.66 7.89
C GLU A 467 25.77 -21.83 8.42
N SER A 468 25.57 -22.86 7.58
CA SER A 468 24.96 -24.13 7.98
C SER A 468 25.82 -24.84 9.01
N ARG A 469 25.16 -25.36 10.05
CA ARG A 469 25.79 -26.23 11.05
C ARG A 469 26.14 -27.59 10.47
N LEU A 470 25.31 -28.13 9.58
CA LEU A 470 25.49 -29.46 9.01
C LEU A 470 26.58 -29.49 7.94
N THR A 471 26.47 -28.64 6.91
CA THR A 471 27.36 -28.69 5.74
C THR A 471 28.52 -27.70 5.79
N GLY A 472 28.47 -26.71 6.68
CA GLY A 472 29.36 -25.56 6.64
C GLY A 472 29.19 -24.63 5.43
N ALA A 473 28.15 -24.85 4.60
CA ALA A 473 27.81 -23.96 3.49
C ALA A 473 27.37 -22.59 4.03
N ARG A 474 27.69 -21.53 3.30
CA ARG A 474 27.40 -20.15 3.69
C ARG A 474 26.36 -19.55 2.76
N ILE A 475 25.46 -18.74 3.31
CA ILE A 475 24.28 -18.21 2.62
C ILE A 475 24.17 -16.71 2.92
N ILE A 476 23.91 -15.90 1.90
CA ILE A 476 23.50 -14.51 2.05
C ILE A 476 21.99 -14.47 1.85
N LEU A 477 21.26 -14.08 2.89
CA LEU A 477 19.83 -13.81 2.83
C LEU A 477 19.61 -12.31 2.94
N VAL A 478 18.84 -11.77 2.00
CA VAL A 478 18.44 -10.36 1.95
C VAL A 478 16.93 -10.29 2.11
N ASN A 479 16.46 -9.35 2.95
CA ASN A 479 15.06 -8.97 3.08
C ASN A 479 14.93 -7.47 2.75
N ALA A 480 14.13 -7.11 1.75
CA ALA A 480 13.90 -5.73 1.34
C ALA A 480 12.41 -5.33 1.42
N HIS A 481 12.15 -4.04 1.62
CA HIS A 481 10.84 -3.42 1.44
C HIS A 481 11.06 -2.07 0.71
N LEU A 482 10.79 -2.05 -0.60
CA LEU A 482 11.02 -0.90 -1.48
C LEU A 482 9.92 0.16 -1.37
N THR A 483 10.04 1.28 -2.08
CA THR A 483 9.03 2.35 -2.02
C THR A 483 7.75 1.92 -2.75
N TRP A 484 6.59 2.15 -2.13
CA TRP A 484 5.30 1.67 -2.65
C TRP A 484 4.79 2.46 -3.86
N ASP A 485 4.94 3.78 -3.79
CA ASP A 485 4.42 4.78 -4.73
C ASP A 485 4.67 4.41 -6.21
N SER A 486 3.59 4.21 -6.97
CA SER A 486 3.64 3.79 -8.38
C SER A 486 4.19 4.87 -9.30
N ALA A 487 4.16 6.15 -8.91
CA ALA A 487 4.76 7.25 -9.67
C ALA A 487 6.28 7.38 -9.47
N LEU A 488 6.89 6.49 -8.67
CA LEU A 488 8.31 6.49 -8.30
C LEU A 488 9.05 5.20 -8.69
N ALA A 489 8.71 4.61 -9.84
CA ALA A 489 9.39 3.40 -10.35
C ALA A 489 10.92 3.59 -10.48
N ASP A 490 11.36 4.77 -10.94
CA ASP A 490 12.75 5.23 -10.92
C ASP A 490 13.41 5.09 -9.55
N VAL A 491 12.71 5.44 -8.46
CA VAL A 491 13.23 5.29 -7.09
C VAL A 491 13.34 3.81 -6.71
N LYS A 492 12.40 2.95 -7.11
CA LYS A 492 12.45 1.49 -6.86
C LYS A 492 13.65 0.86 -7.57
N VAL A 493 13.92 1.26 -8.81
CA VAL A 493 15.08 0.82 -9.60
C VAL A 493 16.40 1.27 -8.96
N ILE A 494 16.49 2.54 -8.53
CA ILE A 494 17.69 3.07 -7.86
C ILE A 494 17.91 2.43 -6.47
N GLN A 495 16.85 2.14 -5.71
CA GLN A 495 16.94 1.36 -4.47
C GLN A 495 17.48 -0.05 -4.75
N THR A 496 17.00 -0.72 -5.80
CA THR A 496 17.44 -2.06 -6.21
C THR A 496 18.90 -2.06 -6.71
N GLY A 497 19.33 -1.06 -7.47
CA GLY A 497 20.73 -0.88 -7.87
C GLY A 497 21.67 -0.68 -6.67
N ILE A 498 21.27 0.15 -5.69
CA ILE A 498 22.01 0.32 -4.43
C ILE A 498 22.08 -1.00 -3.65
N LEU A 499 20.97 -1.74 -3.58
CA LEU A 499 20.90 -3.04 -2.92
C LEU A 499 21.93 -4.01 -3.50
N MET A 500 21.91 -4.21 -4.82
CA MET A 500 22.75 -5.20 -5.50
C MET A 500 24.23 -4.80 -5.56
N GLU A 501 24.55 -3.51 -5.62
CA GLU A 501 25.93 -3.03 -5.46
C GLU A 501 26.47 -3.31 -4.04
N HIS A 502 25.65 -3.12 -3.01
CA HIS A 502 26.02 -3.44 -1.62
C HIS A 502 26.12 -4.95 -1.37
N VAL A 503 25.20 -5.76 -1.91
CA VAL A 503 25.28 -7.23 -1.87
C VAL A 503 26.57 -7.72 -2.53
N THR A 504 26.96 -7.15 -3.67
CA THR A 504 28.23 -7.49 -4.36
C THR A 504 29.45 -7.23 -3.48
N LYS A 505 29.54 -6.01 -2.91
CA LYS A 505 30.63 -5.61 -1.99
C LYS A 505 30.71 -6.48 -0.73
N LEU A 506 29.54 -6.85 -0.19
CA LEU A 506 29.48 -7.74 0.98
C LEU A 506 29.82 -9.19 0.62
N ALA A 507 29.40 -9.71 -0.52
CA ALA A 507 29.77 -11.04 -0.98
C ALA A 507 31.29 -11.21 -1.19
N GLU A 508 32.01 -10.17 -1.63
CA GLU A 508 33.49 -10.18 -1.67
C GLU A 508 34.15 -10.23 -0.29
N LYS A 509 33.61 -9.46 0.68
CA LYS A 509 34.00 -9.50 2.10
C LYS A 509 33.73 -10.89 2.71
N TYR A 510 32.61 -11.50 2.35
CA TYR A 510 32.13 -12.78 2.86
C TYR A 510 32.84 -14.00 2.25
N ALA A 511 33.29 -13.92 0.99
CA ALA A 511 34.11 -14.96 0.40
C ALA A 511 35.44 -15.16 1.15
N ARG A 512 35.99 -14.06 1.69
CA ARG A 512 37.25 -14.03 2.48
C ARG A 512 37.03 -14.21 3.99
N TRP A 513 35.83 -14.61 4.43
CA TRP A 513 35.51 -14.71 5.86
C TRP A 513 36.15 -15.95 6.52
N PRO A 514 36.81 -15.81 7.69
CA PRO A 514 37.52 -16.92 8.33
C PRO A 514 36.59 -18.05 8.78
N ALA A 515 37.13 -19.26 8.95
CA ALA A 515 36.40 -20.42 9.45
C ALA A 515 35.95 -20.24 10.91
N VAL A 516 34.76 -20.74 11.24
CA VAL A 516 34.13 -20.59 12.57
C VAL A 516 34.65 -21.66 13.52
N LYS A 517 35.39 -21.24 14.55
CA LYS A 517 36.07 -22.15 15.50
C LYS A 517 35.15 -22.69 16.61
N ASP A 518 34.23 -21.88 17.09
CA ASP A 518 33.25 -22.27 18.12
C ASP A 518 31.85 -22.31 17.51
N LYS A 519 31.37 -23.52 17.18
CA LYS A 519 30.01 -23.75 16.65
C LYS A 519 29.00 -24.15 17.74
N LYS A 520 29.29 -23.88 19.02
CA LYS A 520 28.43 -24.26 20.16
C LYS A 520 27.02 -23.65 20.04
N MET A 521 26.00 -24.39 20.47
CA MET A 521 24.61 -23.90 20.51
C MET A 521 24.37 -23.17 21.84
N ILE A 522 23.66 -22.04 21.80
CA ILE A 522 23.11 -21.40 23.00
C ILE A 522 21.75 -22.07 23.25
N VAL A 523 21.75 -23.10 24.09
CA VAL A 523 20.56 -23.83 24.51
C VAL A 523 19.81 -22.98 25.53
N LEU A 524 18.53 -22.68 25.28
CA LEU A 524 17.64 -22.12 26.30
C LEU A 524 17.36 -23.18 27.38
N PRO A 525 17.35 -22.84 28.68
CA PRO A 525 17.01 -23.82 29.71
C PRO A 525 15.56 -24.28 29.54
N ARG A 526 15.39 -25.54 29.09
CA ARG A 526 14.15 -26.29 29.32
C ARG A 526 14.20 -26.90 30.73
N GLY A 527 13.04 -27.33 31.25
CA GLY A 527 12.96 -27.96 32.57
C GLY A 527 13.82 -29.22 32.66
N ASP A 528 14.26 -29.56 33.87
CA ASP A 528 15.34 -30.52 34.15
C ASP A 528 15.07 -32.00 33.74
N ASP A 529 13.92 -32.30 33.13
CA ASP A 529 13.43 -33.65 32.82
C ASP A 529 13.42 -34.03 31.31
N GLU A 530 13.83 -33.15 30.38
CA GLU A 530 13.98 -33.51 28.95
C GLU A 530 15.40 -33.99 28.60
N GLU A 531 15.54 -35.17 27.97
CA GLU A 531 16.85 -35.66 27.49
C GLU A 531 17.43 -34.75 26.39
N PRO A 532 18.75 -34.48 26.40
CA PRO A 532 19.39 -33.61 25.41
C PRO A 532 19.36 -34.26 24.01
N ILE A 533 18.61 -33.64 23.10
CA ILE A 533 18.49 -34.06 21.69
C ILE A 533 19.89 -34.28 21.08
N PRO A 534 20.17 -35.44 20.45
CA PRO A 534 21.47 -35.73 19.84
C PRO A 534 21.87 -34.70 18.78
N GLN A 535 22.87 -33.87 19.09
CA GLN A 535 23.39 -32.87 18.16
C GLN A 535 24.40 -33.51 17.21
N ALA A 536 24.15 -33.43 15.90
CA ALA A 536 25.12 -33.85 14.88
C ALA A 536 26.39 -32.99 14.96
N GLU A 537 27.56 -33.61 14.78
CA GLU A 537 28.84 -32.88 14.79
C GLU A 537 28.86 -31.82 13.66
N PRO A 538 29.12 -30.53 13.97
CA PRO A 538 29.04 -29.50 12.95
C PRO A 538 30.12 -29.62 11.87
N GLY A 539 29.72 -29.61 10.60
CA GLY A 539 30.63 -29.70 9.46
C GLY A 539 31.63 -28.53 9.37
N PRO A 540 32.80 -28.73 8.73
CA PRO A 540 33.82 -27.68 8.59
C PRO A 540 33.31 -26.50 7.74
N SER A 541 33.61 -25.26 8.15
CA SER A 541 33.26 -24.06 7.37
C SER A 541 33.81 -24.12 5.95
N GLN A 542 32.97 -23.90 4.94
CA GLN A 542 33.39 -23.93 3.54
C GLN A 542 34.11 -22.63 3.13
N GLU A 543 35.09 -22.75 2.24
CA GLU A 543 35.78 -21.62 1.61
C GLU A 543 35.20 -21.28 0.22
N TYR A 544 35.34 -20.02 -0.20
CA TYR A 544 34.73 -19.46 -1.41
C TYR A 544 35.79 -18.66 -2.18
N ARG A 545 35.93 -18.92 -3.48
CA ARG A 545 36.96 -18.27 -4.32
C ARG A 545 36.44 -17.02 -5.02
N THR A 546 35.14 -16.99 -5.32
CA THR A 546 34.43 -15.85 -5.92
C THR A 546 33.23 -15.44 -5.09
N ASN A 547 32.80 -14.19 -5.25
CA ASN A 547 31.59 -13.64 -4.61
C ASN A 547 30.31 -14.35 -5.09
N THR A 548 30.26 -14.77 -6.36
CA THR A 548 29.15 -15.51 -6.97
C THR A 548 29.07 -17.00 -6.58
N GLU A 549 30.08 -17.56 -5.90
CA GLU A 549 30.06 -18.94 -5.39
C GLU A 549 29.26 -19.10 -4.09
N ILE A 550 28.83 -17.99 -3.47
CA ILE A 550 28.02 -17.98 -2.24
C ILE A 550 26.53 -18.01 -2.64
N PRO A 551 25.74 -18.99 -2.17
CA PRO A 551 24.28 -18.94 -2.22
C PRO A 551 23.71 -17.59 -1.77
N LEU A 552 23.16 -16.86 -2.73
CA LEU A 552 22.41 -15.62 -2.53
C LEU A 552 20.90 -15.89 -2.68
N LEU A 553 20.13 -15.41 -1.70
CA LEU A 553 18.68 -15.34 -1.68
C LEU A 553 18.26 -13.89 -1.42
N VAL A 554 17.44 -13.31 -2.30
CA VAL A 554 16.88 -11.96 -2.13
C VAL A 554 15.36 -12.05 -2.08
N CYS A 555 14.82 -11.89 -0.87
CA CYS A 555 13.40 -11.89 -0.58
C CYS A 555 12.92 -10.45 -0.31
N GLY A 556 11.65 -10.18 -0.53
CA GLY A 556 11.08 -8.91 -0.10
C GLY A 556 9.83 -8.50 -0.86
N ASP A 557 9.26 -7.40 -0.38
CA ASP A 557 8.26 -6.62 -1.10
C ASP A 557 9.00 -5.59 -1.96
N PHE A 558 8.95 -5.78 -3.28
CA PHE A 558 9.57 -4.89 -4.26
C PHE A 558 8.61 -3.80 -4.74
N ASN A 559 7.31 -3.86 -4.39
CA ASN A 559 6.26 -2.95 -4.88
C ASN A 559 6.29 -2.75 -6.41
N SER A 560 6.72 -3.76 -7.17
CA SER A 560 7.05 -3.64 -8.59
C SER A 560 6.59 -4.88 -9.34
N THR A 561 5.86 -4.69 -10.45
CA THR A 561 5.31 -5.77 -11.26
C THR A 561 6.34 -6.35 -12.23
N GLU A 562 6.00 -7.43 -12.92
CA GLU A 562 6.94 -8.19 -13.76
C GLU A 562 7.45 -7.41 -14.99
N ASP A 563 6.66 -6.47 -15.49
CA ASP A 563 7.01 -5.58 -16.61
C ASP A 563 7.93 -4.40 -16.20
N SER A 564 8.28 -4.28 -14.91
CA SER A 564 9.11 -3.17 -14.40
C SER A 564 10.61 -3.39 -14.63
N SER A 565 11.40 -2.30 -14.75
CA SER A 565 12.86 -2.46 -14.83
C SER A 565 13.52 -2.89 -13.51
N VAL A 566 12.76 -2.99 -12.41
CA VAL A 566 13.19 -3.71 -11.19
C VAL A 566 13.26 -5.22 -11.46
N TYR A 567 12.25 -5.78 -12.14
CA TYR A 567 12.26 -7.19 -12.54
C TYR A 567 13.28 -7.44 -13.66
N GLU A 568 13.43 -6.52 -14.63
CA GLU A 568 14.51 -6.58 -15.64
C GLU A 568 15.90 -6.62 -14.99
N LEU A 569 16.19 -5.71 -14.05
CA LEU A 569 17.46 -5.64 -13.35
C LEU A 569 17.79 -6.96 -12.64
N MET A 570 16.84 -7.50 -11.88
CA MET A 570 17.02 -8.71 -11.09
C MET A 570 17.09 -9.98 -11.94
N SER A 571 16.40 -10.04 -13.09
CA SER A 571 16.35 -11.23 -13.94
C SER A 571 17.43 -11.26 -15.04
N MET A 572 17.72 -10.13 -15.67
CA MET A 572 18.72 -10.01 -16.74
C MET A 572 20.10 -9.59 -16.21
N GLY A 573 20.16 -9.08 -14.98
CA GLY A 573 21.39 -8.59 -14.35
C GLY A 573 21.86 -7.23 -14.84
N ARG A 574 21.10 -6.55 -15.72
CA ARG A 574 21.42 -5.23 -16.26
C ARG A 574 20.17 -4.49 -16.74
N VAL A 575 20.12 -3.17 -16.52
CA VAL A 575 19.14 -2.25 -17.13
C VAL A 575 19.91 -1.19 -17.95
N PRO A 576 19.51 -0.91 -19.21
CA PRO A 576 20.15 0.10 -20.04
C PRO A 576 19.81 1.54 -19.58
N PRO A 577 20.70 2.52 -19.78
CA PRO A 577 20.42 3.92 -19.40
C PRO A 577 19.25 4.53 -20.19
N ASP A 578 18.97 4.02 -21.40
CA ASP A 578 17.87 4.46 -22.25
C ASP A 578 16.48 3.93 -21.81
N HIS A 579 16.38 3.21 -20.69
CA HIS A 579 15.09 2.68 -20.22
C HIS A 579 14.09 3.80 -19.90
N LEU A 580 12.80 3.58 -20.20
CA LEU A 580 11.75 4.60 -20.07
C LEU A 580 11.65 5.18 -18.65
N GLU A 581 11.82 4.33 -17.64
CA GLU A 581 11.76 4.71 -16.22
C GLU A 581 13.00 5.46 -15.72
N LEU A 582 14.13 5.43 -16.44
CA LEU A 582 15.39 6.09 -16.05
C LEU A 582 15.73 7.32 -16.92
N SER A 583 15.42 7.27 -18.21
CA SER A 583 15.78 8.28 -19.23
C SER A 583 15.31 9.71 -18.95
N SER A 584 14.33 9.89 -18.06
CA SER A 584 13.77 11.20 -17.67
C SER A 584 14.44 11.86 -16.45
N PHE A 585 15.37 11.17 -15.77
CA PHE A 585 15.92 11.58 -14.47
C PHE A 585 17.47 11.54 -14.43
N GLN A 586 18.09 12.16 -13.42
CA GLN A 586 19.55 12.22 -13.29
C GLN A 586 20.03 11.58 -11.98
N TYR A 587 20.60 10.37 -12.09
CA TYR A 587 21.12 9.56 -10.98
C TYR A 587 22.63 9.29 -11.08
N GLY A 588 23.37 10.20 -11.72
CA GLY A 588 24.83 10.14 -11.79
C GLY A 588 25.32 8.96 -12.65
N SER A 589 26.11 8.05 -12.06
CA SER A 589 26.63 6.88 -12.77
C SER A 589 25.53 5.94 -13.27
N PHE A 590 24.48 5.71 -12.48
CA PHE A 590 23.41 4.75 -12.82
C PHE A 590 22.61 5.14 -14.08
N THR A 591 22.37 6.43 -14.31
CA THR A 591 21.70 6.95 -15.52
C THR A 591 22.66 7.17 -16.70
N ARG A 592 23.98 7.04 -16.51
CA ARG A 592 24.99 7.25 -17.56
C ARG A 592 25.53 5.94 -18.11
N ASP A 593 25.88 5.02 -17.22
CA ASP A 593 26.56 3.76 -17.56
C ASP A 593 25.56 2.57 -17.60
N GLY A 594 24.37 2.78 -17.04
CA GLY A 594 23.38 1.76 -16.72
C GLY A 594 23.50 1.25 -15.27
N ILE A 595 22.69 0.26 -14.92
CA ILE A 595 22.81 -0.48 -13.65
C ILE A 595 23.05 -1.95 -14.00
N GLU A 596 24.03 -2.60 -13.37
CA GLU A 596 24.37 -4.01 -13.61
C GLU A 596 24.83 -4.73 -12.33
N HIS A 597 24.68 -6.05 -12.29
CA HIS A 597 25.15 -6.89 -11.17
C HIS A 597 25.68 -8.27 -11.62
N PRO A 598 26.68 -8.85 -10.93
CA PRO A 598 27.34 -10.08 -11.37
C PRO A 598 26.57 -11.39 -11.08
N PHE A 599 25.43 -11.33 -10.39
CA PHE A 599 24.69 -12.52 -9.95
C PHE A 599 23.69 -13.01 -11.01
N SER A 600 23.71 -14.30 -11.32
CA SER A 600 22.71 -14.97 -12.15
C SER A 600 21.48 -15.37 -11.32
N LEU A 601 20.67 -14.37 -10.99
CA LEU A 601 19.43 -14.56 -10.23
C LEU A 601 18.26 -15.02 -11.12
N ARG A 602 17.29 -15.67 -10.51
CA ARG A 602 15.95 -15.92 -11.08
C ARG A 602 14.93 -15.93 -9.96
N ASP A 603 13.71 -15.53 -10.24
CA ASP A 603 12.58 -15.69 -9.32
C ASP A 603 12.21 -17.19 -9.19
N ALA A 604 11.88 -17.62 -7.96
CA ALA A 604 11.44 -18.97 -7.66
C ALA A 604 10.16 -19.36 -8.42
N TYR A 605 9.18 -18.44 -8.51
CA TYR A 605 7.86 -18.68 -9.09
C TYR A 605 7.84 -18.66 -10.62
N ALA A 606 8.91 -18.18 -11.27
CA ALA A 606 9.15 -18.19 -12.71
C ALA A 606 9.20 -19.59 -13.38
N HIS A 607 8.85 -20.66 -12.67
CA HIS A 607 8.57 -22.00 -13.22
C HIS A 607 7.07 -22.32 -13.36
N THR A 608 6.21 -21.66 -12.57
CA THR A 608 4.75 -21.87 -12.58
C THR A 608 4.01 -20.96 -13.56
N LYS A 609 4.74 -20.00 -14.17
CA LYS A 609 4.17 -19.06 -15.14
C LYS A 609 3.58 -19.76 -16.36
N HIS A 610 2.42 -19.30 -16.80
CA HIS A 610 1.59 -19.89 -17.86
C HIS A 610 1.14 -21.34 -17.59
N THR A 611 1.12 -21.77 -16.33
CA THR A 611 0.55 -23.06 -15.89
C THR A 611 -0.74 -22.85 -15.11
N ALA A 612 -1.46 -23.93 -14.79
CA ALA A 612 -2.66 -23.85 -13.95
C ALA A 612 -2.36 -23.46 -12.48
N ASP A 613 -1.08 -23.56 -12.07
CA ASP A 613 -0.61 -23.28 -10.72
C ASP A 613 0.17 -21.95 -10.62
N GLU A 614 0.02 -21.08 -11.63
CA GLU A 614 0.54 -19.71 -11.66
C GLU A 614 -0.03 -18.87 -10.49
N MET A 615 0.82 -18.05 -9.86
CA MET A 615 0.41 -17.19 -8.75
C MET A 615 -0.25 -15.91 -9.31
N PRO A 616 -1.56 -15.68 -9.10
CA PRO A 616 -2.29 -14.60 -9.80
C PRO A 616 -2.01 -13.20 -9.24
N PHE A 617 -1.46 -13.11 -8.02
CA PHE A 617 -1.08 -11.89 -7.31
C PHE A 617 -0.27 -12.26 -6.07
N THR A 618 0.43 -11.29 -5.47
CA THR A 618 0.93 -11.38 -4.09
C THR A 618 0.26 -10.37 -3.16
N ASN A 619 -0.12 -9.18 -3.62
CA ASN A 619 -1.01 -8.25 -2.89
C ASN A 619 -2.43 -8.32 -3.50
N TYR A 620 -3.48 -8.31 -2.67
CA TYR A 620 -4.88 -8.40 -3.13
C TYR A 620 -5.80 -7.41 -2.43
N THR A 621 -5.84 -6.18 -2.92
CA THR A 621 -6.79 -5.12 -2.54
C THR A 621 -7.79 -4.87 -3.67
N PRO A 622 -8.91 -4.14 -3.46
CA PRO A 622 -9.91 -3.97 -4.52
C PRO A 622 -9.44 -3.11 -5.70
N GLY A 623 -8.42 -2.27 -5.47
CA GLY A 623 -7.81 -1.39 -6.46
C GLY A 623 -6.52 -1.92 -7.09
N PHE A 624 -5.88 -2.90 -6.48
CA PHE A 624 -4.61 -3.47 -6.92
C PHE A 624 -4.52 -4.95 -6.57
N ALA A 625 -4.31 -5.79 -7.58
CA ALA A 625 -4.18 -7.23 -7.45
C ALA A 625 -3.14 -7.72 -8.47
N ASP A 626 -1.89 -7.85 -8.04
CA ASP A 626 -0.74 -8.15 -8.90
C ASP A 626 0.41 -8.76 -8.07
N VAL A 627 1.45 -9.27 -8.73
CA VAL A 627 2.66 -9.82 -8.12
C VAL A 627 3.67 -8.69 -7.87
N ILE A 628 4.03 -8.49 -6.59
CA ILE A 628 5.02 -7.48 -6.15
C ILE A 628 6.03 -8.00 -5.10
N ASP A 629 5.76 -9.18 -4.52
CA ASP A 629 6.66 -9.88 -3.60
C ASP A 629 7.39 -11.00 -4.34
N TYR A 630 8.70 -11.14 -4.12
CA TYR A 630 9.51 -12.12 -4.84
C TYR A 630 10.52 -12.84 -3.94
N ILE A 631 10.87 -14.08 -4.32
CA ILE A 631 12.02 -14.82 -3.79
C ILE A 631 12.99 -15.08 -4.95
N TRP A 632 14.00 -14.21 -5.07
CA TRP A 632 15.08 -14.39 -6.04
C TRP A 632 16.16 -15.31 -5.49
N TYR A 633 16.64 -16.25 -6.30
CA TYR A 633 17.71 -17.18 -5.93
C TYR A 633 18.82 -17.23 -6.98
N SER A 634 20.02 -17.55 -6.51
CA SER A 634 21.24 -17.73 -7.29
C SER A 634 21.24 -19.08 -8.03
N THR A 635 20.89 -19.07 -9.31
CA THR A 635 20.66 -20.25 -10.16
C THR A 635 21.87 -21.20 -10.30
N ASN A 636 23.08 -20.66 -10.12
CA ASN A 636 24.34 -21.38 -10.19
C ASN A 636 24.63 -22.23 -8.93
N THR A 637 24.08 -21.85 -7.77
CA THR A 637 24.32 -22.50 -6.47
C THR A 637 23.09 -23.15 -5.86
N LEU A 638 21.89 -22.73 -6.25
CA LEU A 638 20.61 -23.21 -5.71
C LEU A 638 19.73 -23.82 -6.80
N GLU A 639 18.92 -24.80 -6.41
CA GLU A 639 17.88 -25.49 -7.18
C GLU A 639 16.53 -25.23 -6.50
N VAL A 640 15.43 -25.04 -7.25
CA VAL A 640 14.06 -25.00 -6.68
C VAL A 640 13.51 -26.43 -6.66
N VAL A 641 12.94 -26.85 -5.54
CA VAL A 641 12.35 -28.19 -5.37
C VAL A 641 10.84 -28.11 -5.24
N ASP A 642 10.35 -27.35 -4.24
CA ASP A 642 8.94 -27.23 -3.91
C ASP A 642 8.53 -25.75 -3.77
N LEU A 643 7.35 -25.37 -4.23
CA LEU A 643 6.78 -24.02 -4.12
C LEU A 643 5.43 -24.04 -3.38
N LEU A 644 5.04 -22.92 -2.75
CA LEU A 644 3.71 -22.79 -2.16
C LEU A 644 2.70 -22.22 -3.17
N GLY A 645 1.81 -23.07 -3.67
CA GLY A 645 0.85 -22.73 -4.72
C GLY A 645 -0.18 -21.66 -4.35
N PRO A 646 -1.01 -21.23 -5.32
CA PRO A 646 -1.93 -20.12 -5.17
C PRO A 646 -3.04 -20.35 -4.12
N PRO A 647 -3.69 -19.29 -3.63
CA PRO A 647 -4.93 -19.38 -2.85
C PRO A 647 -6.09 -19.99 -3.66
N ASP A 648 -7.08 -20.55 -2.97
CA ASP A 648 -8.23 -21.25 -3.55
C ASP A 648 -9.08 -20.34 -4.48
N PRO A 649 -9.17 -20.64 -5.79
CA PRO A 649 -9.94 -19.83 -6.74
C PRO A 649 -11.45 -19.77 -6.45
N GLU A 650 -12.04 -20.76 -5.77
CA GLU A 650 -13.46 -20.71 -5.37
C GLU A 650 -13.68 -19.82 -4.14
N TYR A 651 -12.67 -19.66 -3.29
CA TYR A 651 -12.67 -18.70 -2.18
C TYR A 651 -12.54 -17.26 -2.70
N LEU A 652 -11.68 -17.01 -3.68
CA LEU A 652 -11.48 -15.68 -4.28
C LEU A 652 -12.74 -15.10 -4.96
N LYS A 653 -13.66 -15.96 -5.43
CA LYS A 653 -14.99 -15.54 -5.93
C LYS A 653 -15.93 -15.05 -4.83
N ARG A 654 -15.60 -15.29 -3.56
CA ARG A 654 -16.42 -14.94 -2.37
C ARG A 654 -15.79 -13.87 -1.47
N VAL A 655 -14.58 -13.42 -1.77
CA VAL A 655 -13.87 -12.38 -1.02
C VAL A 655 -13.43 -11.23 -1.93
N PRO A 656 -13.86 -9.98 -1.65
CA PRO A 656 -13.51 -8.82 -2.48
C PRO A 656 -12.01 -8.50 -2.46
N ALA A 657 -11.39 -8.60 -1.28
CA ALA A 657 -10.01 -8.22 -1.01
C ALA A 657 -9.53 -8.74 0.36
N PHE A 658 -8.23 -8.63 0.62
CA PHE A 658 -7.57 -8.94 1.88
C PHE A 658 -7.12 -7.63 2.58
N PRO A 659 -7.01 -7.58 3.93
CA PRO A 659 -7.17 -8.67 4.89
C PRO A 659 -8.63 -9.02 5.18
N ASN A 660 -8.85 -10.21 5.72
CA ASN A 660 -10.14 -10.72 6.20
C ASN A 660 -9.93 -11.77 7.29
N TRP A 661 -11.01 -12.36 7.80
CA TRP A 661 -10.97 -13.40 8.85
C TRP A 661 -9.98 -14.55 8.61
N HIS A 662 -9.68 -14.93 7.36
CA HIS A 662 -8.76 -16.04 7.04
C HIS A 662 -7.42 -15.60 6.43
N PHE A 663 -7.24 -14.29 6.19
CA PHE A 663 -6.02 -13.71 5.63
C PHE A 663 -5.67 -12.43 6.41
N PRO A 664 -4.74 -12.48 7.38
CA PRO A 664 -4.47 -11.39 8.33
C PRO A 664 -3.61 -10.23 7.78
N ALA A 665 -3.23 -10.29 6.50
CA ALA A 665 -2.55 -9.24 5.76
C ALA A 665 -3.16 -9.13 4.36
N ASP A 666 -2.98 -7.99 3.68
CA ASP A 666 -3.36 -7.77 2.29
C ASP A 666 -2.40 -8.42 1.28
N HIS A 667 -1.17 -8.72 1.71
CA HIS A 667 -0.25 -9.61 1.01
C HIS A 667 -0.47 -11.09 1.40
N ILE A 668 -0.33 -12.00 0.45
CA ILE A 668 -0.19 -13.43 0.71
C ILE A 668 1.28 -13.81 0.94
N GLN A 669 1.45 -14.81 1.78
CA GLN A 669 2.73 -15.46 2.04
C GLN A 669 3.27 -16.18 0.79
N ILE A 670 4.57 -16.04 0.52
CA ILE A 670 5.27 -16.78 -0.55
C ILE A 670 6.37 -17.63 0.07
N MET A 671 6.52 -18.87 -0.41
CA MET A 671 7.46 -19.83 0.16
C MET A 671 8.06 -20.73 -0.92
N SER A 672 9.34 -21.05 -0.80
CA SER A 672 10.08 -21.91 -1.72
C SER A 672 11.06 -22.79 -0.93
N GLU A 673 11.09 -24.08 -1.25
CA GLU A 673 12.14 -24.99 -0.82
C GLU A 673 13.22 -25.10 -1.88
N PHE A 674 14.45 -24.79 -1.49
CA PHE A 674 15.63 -24.86 -2.32
C PHE A 674 16.53 -26.01 -1.92
N VAL A 675 17.39 -26.46 -2.82
CA VAL A 675 18.53 -27.34 -2.49
C VAL A 675 19.85 -26.69 -2.88
N ILE A 676 20.83 -26.78 -1.99
CA ILE A 676 22.21 -26.38 -2.28
C ILE A 676 22.81 -27.38 -3.29
N LYS A 677 23.18 -26.89 -4.46
CA LYS A 677 23.84 -27.70 -5.50
C LYS A 677 25.19 -28.18 -4.99
N GLY A 678 25.37 -29.50 -4.90
CA GLY A 678 26.66 -30.10 -4.57
C GLY A 678 27.74 -29.60 -5.53
N ARG A 679 28.79 -28.97 -5.00
CA ARG A 679 29.87 -28.42 -5.83
C ARG A 679 30.48 -29.54 -6.66
N LYS A 680 30.55 -29.32 -7.99
CA LYS A 680 31.41 -30.12 -8.86
C LYS A 680 32.85 -29.85 -8.45
N GLU A 681 33.39 -30.68 -7.57
CA GLU A 681 34.83 -30.83 -7.47
C GLU A 681 35.36 -31.03 -8.89
N LYS A 682 36.30 -30.19 -9.32
CA LYS A 682 37.10 -30.54 -10.49
C LYS A 682 37.73 -31.87 -10.12
N LYS A 683 37.45 -32.93 -10.91
CA LYS A 683 38.21 -34.18 -10.83
C LYS A 683 39.67 -33.78 -10.71
N HIS A 684 40.31 -34.16 -9.60
CA HIS A 684 41.76 -34.31 -9.62
C HIS A 684 42.02 -35.32 -10.73
N LEU A 685 42.45 -34.81 -11.89
CA LEU A 685 43.30 -35.59 -12.76
C LEU A 685 44.45 -36.01 -11.84
N PRO A 686 44.61 -37.32 -11.53
CA PRO A 686 45.74 -37.74 -10.73
C PRO A 686 46.98 -37.22 -11.44
N GLU A 687 47.88 -36.59 -10.68
CA GLU A 687 49.15 -36.16 -11.24
C GLU A 687 49.79 -37.40 -11.84
N ARG A 688 49.94 -37.41 -13.17
CA ARG A 688 50.74 -38.43 -13.83
C ARG A 688 52.15 -38.20 -13.35
N GLU A 689 52.60 -39.03 -12.42
CA GLU A 689 54.03 -39.22 -12.18
C GLU A 689 54.69 -39.40 -13.56
N PRO A 690 55.76 -38.63 -13.86
CA PRO A 690 56.44 -38.74 -15.14
C PRO A 690 57.12 -40.11 -15.19
N ASP A 691 56.47 -41.05 -15.87
CA ASP A 691 57.00 -42.39 -16.15
C ASP A 691 58.24 -42.27 -17.05
N PHE A 692 59.40 -42.14 -16.41
CA PHE A 692 60.72 -42.25 -17.02
C PHE A 692 60.99 -43.73 -17.34
N GLY A 693 60.31 -44.21 -18.38
CA GLY A 693 60.35 -45.61 -18.81
C GLY A 693 61.77 -46.14 -19.03
N PRO A 694 61.97 -47.46 -18.89
CA PRO A 694 63.30 -48.07 -18.77
C PRO A 694 64.18 -47.78 -19.98
N GLY A 695 65.37 -47.24 -19.71
CA GLY A 695 66.27 -46.73 -20.74
C GLY A 695 66.77 -47.78 -21.74
N SER A 696 66.44 -47.60 -23.01
CA SER A 696 66.87 -48.45 -24.12
C SER A 696 68.38 -48.33 -24.37
N ARG A 697 69.16 -49.29 -23.86
CA ARG A 697 70.44 -49.68 -24.45
C ARG A 697 70.20 -50.83 -25.42
N GLY A 698 70.51 -50.62 -26.70
CA GLY A 698 70.32 -51.56 -27.81
C GLY A 698 70.64 -50.86 -29.11
#